data_AF-A0ABD3WWY1-F1
#
_entry.id   AF-A0ABD3WWY1-F1
#
_cell.length_a   1.000
_cell.length_b   1.000
_cell.length_c   1.000
_cell.angle_alpha   90.00
_cell.angle_beta   90.00
_cell.angle_gamma   90.00
#
_symmetry.space_group_name_H-M   'P 1'
#
loop_
_entity.id
_entity.type
_entity.pdbx_description
1 polymer ?
#
loop_
_entity_poly.entity_id
_entity_poly.type
_entity_poly.pdbx_seq_one_letter_code
_entity_poly.pdbx_strand_id
1 'polypeptide(L)'
;MARRTQTFDVFVGNLPQDANEKNIGKLFVQYGEIQGIIVRDANNIPNTKIAYVKYLCEPDADRACSEMNGIDVEGKMITVKRSEGRKKPMSDSVGGPVISKPKFQGFKGPDIVPAEDRNNGGFSSVLSSLEQMSQAERETAMVTHVESPITLWIQIVSDENTKKIYNITEQLSSLCPAARKVTDTPDQNKTYAANFSEDGLWYRCQVKQLLGTDRFKIQYIDYGNTEEVLSGSLVEIPNNLACIPGLAEKVVLNNTRPKDLSDKKGIEFLKHLTDAQMTQVIKTKQLTDGTGYYAHVFIAGQSLAELAVQEGFATWRPLMGSKPHDGSFSAPIDFTSPPGGAGDRPLFHQSGKTNVVVGREDGGKELKAELTKKKRELERMKNDKDLAVREMGFLKSKLKNMQDEFEGLVTKMAENTIANRLKIVIGLAAKIRQFRSQFPTGQKSMLEEAICLAQSADRVENTSSKTLPAVVSSLSTYRAAQKEISTCKCMNELQDLINSRDLARKDLNVKLTVCLEELDKIPLQERKKDVETMEKKLNRTYSQFSRFVVHECPSLENLRAGFKAWKAKKNHEFEDVRMATDFSERAVQEAFVQVKKMLSLSATETSEKLDLDMDGLLATYEHALQRELVVTDLEHTKDSSLVATLLASVRQELKTEFSTLDNFCQLQKEFTQLQESIVPWLKDMPSLDKLQESRKVILALKSKLRHKLADKQDLEEVNTSGTEMETILAEVETLKNQLQGALVTADDLLAEVAEIADSNFPELKLQHPDLGLEQYLWQGLLKVGREIDHYTLQEGYRSGTYKTMFDGMSVNLQEFTIKGEENCSKDDFMNQVMRYNQATKSLQAVFFSKNERQAYIQYPWQEGREILESAVKSCKYDAKALQQIGKNALTCLADLHESNFIYGNVNPQVFLLDPQSLKVEFLLPDFSISLRDRASKKYQTENGFQFFCPEPFLVSTPAMPEGVSAAVDLFNLALLLFW
;
A
#
# COMPACT_ATOMS: atom_id res chain seq x y z
N MET A 1 -3.29 -8.07 15.23
CA MET A 1 -2.27 -9.11 14.88
C MET A 1 -1.77 -8.86 13.46
N ALA A 2 -0.45 -8.90 13.22
CA ALA A 2 0.05 -9.11 11.86
C ALA A 2 -0.44 -10.46 11.34
N ARG A 3 -0.86 -10.55 10.07
CA ARG A 3 -1.16 -11.84 9.44
C ARG A 3 0.09 -12.72 9.56
N ARG A 4 -0.06 -13.98 10.01
CA ARG A 4 0.98 -14.98 9.75
C ARG A 4 1.02 -15.21 8.25
N THR A 5 1.91 -14.51 7.56
CA THR A 5 2.25 -14.80 6.16
C THR A 5 2.58 -16.27 6.05
N GLN A 6 2.00 -16.92 5.04
CA GLN A 6 2.10 -18.36 4.86
C GLN A 6 3.52 -18.72 4.43
N THR A 7 4.34 -19.19 5.36
CA THR A 7 5.74 -19.53 5.08
C THR A 7 5.87 -20.92 4.47
N PHE A 8 6.80 -21.03 3.53
CA PHE A 8 7.22 -22.28 2.92
C PHE A 8 8.49 -22.76 3.63
N ASP A 9 8.28 -23.63 4.62
CA ASP A 9 9.32 -24.08 5.54
C ASP A 9 10.22 -25.16 4.90
N VAL A 10 11.52 -24.90 4.91
CA VAL A 10 12.59 -25.81 4.47
C VAL A 10 13.35 -26.33 5.69
N PHE A 11 13.39 -27.65 5.83
CA PHE A 11 14.21 -28.35 6.81
C PHE A 11 15.65 -28.50 6.28
N VAL A 12 16.62 -28.12 7.11
CA VAL A 12 18.06 -28.31 6.89
C VAL A 12 18.58 -29.20 8.03
N GLY A 13 19.27 -30.29 7.71
CA GLY A 13 19.82 -31.24 8.67
C GLY A 13 21.28 -31.59 8.42
N ASN A 14 21.91 -32.22 9.41
CA ASN A 14 23.35 -32.53 9.47
C ASN A 14 24.26 -31.29 9.52
N LEU A 15 23.80 -30.20 10.14
CA LEU A 15 24.60 -28.99 10.31
C LEU A 15 25.71 -29.18 11.35
N PRO A 16 26.83 -28.44 11.27
CA PRO A 16 27.89 -28.43 12.27
C PRO A 16 27.43 -27.81 13.61
N GLN A 17 28.23 -27.96 14.66
CA GLN A 17 27.81 -27.68 16.05
C GLN A 17 27.75 -26.18 16.39
N ASP A 18 28.57 -25.39 15.73
CA ASP A 18 28.66 -23.93 15.75
C ASP A 18 27.62 -23.23 14.85
N ALA A 19 26.91 -24.00 14.02
CA ALA A 19 25.83 -23.49 13.17
C ALA A 19 24.81 -22.68 13.98
N ASN A 20 24.49 -21.50 13.47
CA ASN A 20 23.63 -20.50 14.08
C ASN A 20 22.80 -19.77 13.00
N GLU A 21 21.80 -19.01 13.43
CA GLU A 21 20.83 -18.37 12.52
C GLU A 21 21.49 -17.39 11.54
N LYS A 22 22.57 -16.70 11.92
CA LYS A 22 23.29 -15.79 11.02
C LYS A 22 24.08 -16.53 9.94
N ASN A 23 24.80 -17.60 10.30
CA ASN A 23 25.57 -18.39 9.31
C ASN A 23 24.65 -19.09 8.31
N ILE A 24 23.51 -19.62 8.79
CA ILE A 24 22.50 -20.24 7.92
C ILE A 24 21.77 -19.18 7.08
N GLY A 25 21.53 -17.98 7.63
CA GLY A 25 20.99 -16.84 6.89
C GLY A 25 21.83 -16.49 5.67
N LYS A 26 23.15 -16.36 5.82
CA LYS A 26 24.09 -16.11 4.71
C LYS A 26 23.99 -17.17 3.60
N LEU A 27 23.89 -18.45 3.95
CA LEU A 27 23.82 -19.56 2.99
C LEU A 27 22.49 -19.62 2.21
N PHE A 28 21.39 -19.19 2.84
CA PHE A 28 20.04 -19.40 2.29
C PHE A 28 19.37 -18.13 1.74
N VAL A 29 19.81 -16.93 2.12
CA VAL A 29 19.23 -15.65 1.62
C VAL A 29 19.35 -15.49 0.09
N GLN A 30 20.34 -16.12 -0.54
CA GLN A 30 20.51 -16.12 -1.99
C GLN A 30 19.36 -16.81 -2.75
N TYR A 31 18.63 -17.73 -2.12
CA TYR A 31 17.52 -18.43 -2.77
C TYR A 31 16.21 -17.65 -2.71
N GLY A 32 15.97 -16.85 -1.69
CA GLY A 32 14.71 -16.12 -1.54
C GLY A 32 14.60 -15.32 -0.26
N GLU A 33 13.45 -14.64 -0.10
CA GLU A 33 13.20 -13.86 1.11
C GLU A 33 12.85 -14.80 2.26
N ILE A 34 13.72 -14.78 3.27
CA ILE A 34 13.53 -15.48 4.52
C ILE A 34 12.66 -14.61 5.44
N GLN A 35 11.63 -15.21 6.03
CA GLN A 35 10.80 -14.61 7.08
C GLN A 35 11.28 -14.98 8.49
N GLY A 36 12.04 -16.07 8.63
CA GLY A 36 12.71 -16.45 9.87
C GLY A 36 13.51 -17.74 9.72
N ILE A 37 14.44 -17.96 10.63
CA ILE A 37 15.24 -19.18 10.75
C ILE A 37 15.06 -19.67 12.18
N ILE A 38 14.95 -20.99 12.37
CA ILE A 38 14.85 -21.60 13.70
C ILE A 38 15.87 -22.73 13.77
N VAL A 39 16.96 -22.53 14.52
CA VAL A 39 17.98 -23.56 14.76
C VAL A 39 17.66 -24.36 16.01
N ARG A 40 17.91 -25.68 15.98
CA ARG A 40 17.77 -26.60 17.11
C ARG A 40 18.83 -27.69 17.04
N ASP A 41 19.17 -28.28 18.18
CA ASP A 41 20.03 -29.46 18.21
C ASP A 41 19.28 -30.71 17.71
N ALA A 42 20.01 -31.68 17.14
CA ALA A 42 19.42 -32.89 16.58
C ALA A 42 19.23 -33.97 17.66
N ASN A 43 18.00 -34.15 18.16
CA ASN A 43 17.65 -35.11 19.23
C ASN A 43 18.18 -36.55 19.07
N ASN A 44 18.52 -36.98 17.84
CA ASN A 44 18.94 -38.36 17.54
C ASN A 44 20.42 -38.49 17.12
N ILE A 45 21.19 -37.41 16.97
CA ILE A 45 22.59 -37.47 16.49
C ILE A 45 23.45 -36.44 17.26
N PRO A 46 24.38 -36.88 18.14
CA PRO A 46 25.23 -35.96 18.89
C PRO A 46 26.14 -35.13 17.96
N ASN A 47 26.48 -33.91 18.38
CA ASN A 47 27.29 -32.96 17.61
C ASN A 47 26.75 -32.59 16.22
N THR A 48 25.42 -32.66 16.01
CA THR A 48 24.76 -32.09 14.81
C THR A 48 23.58 -31.20 15.16
N LYS A 49 23.33 -30.22 14.30
CA LYS A 49 22.16 -29.32 14.38
C LYS A 49 21.20 -29.53 13.21
N ILE A 50 19.98 -29.04 13.42
CA ILE A 50 18.94 -28.90 12.41
C ILE A 50 18.47 -27.44 12.37
N ALA A 51 17.96 -27.00 11.23
CA ALA A 51 17.34 -25.68 11.09
C ALA A 51 16.08 -25.75 10.24
N TYR A 52 15.18 -24.80 10.47
CA TYR A 52 13.98 -24.57 9.67
C TYR A 52 14.08 -23.16 9.09
N VAL A 53 14.34 -23.06 7.78
CA VAL A 53 14.38 -21.80 7.03
C VAL A 53 13.00 -21.54 6.45
N LYS A 54 12.39 -20.41 6.80
CA LYS A 54 11.02 -20.06 6.42
C LYS A 54 11.03 -19.07 5.24
N TYR A 55 10.68 -19.51 4.04
CA TYR A 55 10.58 -18.61 2.88
C TYR A 55 9.20 -17.98 2.75
N LEU A 56 9.13 -16.78 2.19
CA LEU A 56 7.87 -16.13 1.81
C LEU A 56 7.24 -16.73 0.54
N CYS A 57 8.07 -17.32 -0.35
CA CYS A 57 7.67 -17.80 -1.67
C CYS A 57 7.93 -19.30 -1.85
N GLU A 58 6.97 -20.00 -2.46
CA GLU A 58 7.06 -21.44 -2.68
C GLU A 58 8.21 -21.87 -3.62
N PRO A 59 8.43 -21.22 -4.79
CA PRO A 59 9.50 -21.61 -5.72
C PRO A 59 10.92 -21.27 -5.23
N ASP A 60 11.04 -20.51 -4.13
CA ASP A 60 12.32 -20.20 -3.49
C ASP A 60 12.68 -21.32 -2.50
N ALA A 61 11.69 -21.84 -1.77
CA ALA A 61 11.83 -23.02 -0.92
C ALA A 61 12.22 -24.28 -1.72
N ASP A 62 11.61 -24.51 -2.90
CA ASP A 62 11.94 -25.67 -3.74
C ASP A 62 13.35 -25.62 -4.33
N ARG A 63 13.80 -24.43 -4.73
CA ARG A 63 15.18 -24.22 -5.21
C ARG A 63 16.19 -24.41 -4.09
N ALA A 64 15.93 -23.86 -2.90
CA ALA A 64 16.76 -24.14 -1.73
C ALA A 64 16.84 -25.65 -1.41
N CYS A 65 15.77 -26.43 -1.60
CA CYS A 65 15.81 -27.89 -1.47
C CYS A 65 16.55 -28.59 -2.61
N SER A 66 16.46 -28.10 -3.84
CA SER A 66 17.06 -28.75 -5.02
C SER A 66 18.56 -28.45 -5.14
N GLU A 67 18.99 -27.24 -4.78
CA GLU A 67 20.35 -26.75 -5.00
C GLU A 67 21.27 -26.99 -3.80
N MET A 68 20.78 -26.87 -2.55
CA MET A 68 21.62 -27.06 -1.33
C MET A 68 21.63 -28.50 -0.78
N ASN A 69 20.76 -29.39 -1.22
CA ASN A 69 20.70 -30.75 -0.69
C ASN A 69 21.88 -31.61 -1.18
N GLY A 70 22.80 -31.93 -0.28
CA GLY A 70 24.02 -32.67 -0.59
C GLY A 70 25.24 -31.79 -0.87
N ILE A 71 25.19 -30.49 -0.55
CA ILE A 71 26.39 -29.64 -0.51
C ILE A 71 27.18 -29.91 0.77
N ASP A 72 28.51 -29.91 0.69
CA ASP A 72 29.40 -29.93 1.84
C ASP A 72 29.49 -28.53 2.47
N VAL A 73 29.14 -28.43 3.76
CA VAL A 73 29.33 -27.23 4.58
C VAL A 73 30.20 -27.61 5.76
N GLU A 74 31.42 -27.05 5.79
CA GLU A 74 32.37 -27.20 6.90
C GLU A 74 32.73 -28.66 7.23
N GLY A 75 32.78 -29.53 6.20
CA GLY A 75 33.11 -30.96 6.31
C GLY A 75 31.90 -31.84 6.63
N LYS A 76 30.67 -31.33 6.45
CA LYS A 76 29.42 -32.07 6.57
C LYS A 76 28.50 -31.85 5.38
N MET A 77 28.15 -32.95 4.71
CA MET A 77 27.11 -32.99 3.68
C MET A 77 25.74 -32.66 4.29
N ILE A 78 25.18 -31.47 4.00
CA ILE A 78 23.89 -31.06 4.55
C ILE A 78 22.72 -31.71 3.79
N THR A 79 21.64 -32.00 4.50
CA THR A 79 20.40 -32.54 3.91
C THR A 79 19.34 -31.46 3.91
N VAL A 80 18.75 -31.13 2.76
CA VAL A 80 17.76 -30.03 2.62
C VAL A 80 16.47 -30.56 2.00
N LYS A 81 15.34 -30.38 2.68
CA LYS A 81 14.04 -30.96 2.29
C LYS A 81 12.87 -30.04 2.67
N ARG A 82 11.75 -30.13 1.97
CA ARG A 82 10.50 -29.48 2.40
C ARG A 82 10.08 -30.00 3.77
N SER A 83 9.58 -29.11 4.64
CA SER A 83 9.17 -29.47 5.99
C SER A 83 7.71 -29.94 6.03
N GLU A 84 7.50 -31.25 6.15
CA GLU A 84 6.17 -31.80 6.39
C GLU A 84 5.72 -31.58 7.84
N GLY A 85 4.56 -30.94 8.02
CA GLY A 85 4.00 -30.69 9.35
C GLY A 85 3.56 -31.99 10.05
N ARG A 86 4.15 -32.28 11.22
CA ARG A 86 3.81 -33.46 12.04
C ARG A 86 2.30 -33.55 12.34
N LYS A 87 1.62 -34.50 11.69
CA LYS A 87 0.39 -35.10 12.25
C LYS A 87 0.77 -35.94 13.48
N LYS A 88 0.08 -35.78 14.60
CA LYS A 88 0.30 -36.62 15.79
C LYS A 88 -0.32 -38.02 15.56
N PRO A 89 0.33 -39.11 16.03
CA PRO A 89 -0.27 -40.44 16.02
C PRO A 89 -1.32 -40.59 17.12
N MET A 90 -2.19 -41.59 16.97
CA MET A 90 -3.22 -41.97 17.94
C MET A 90 -3.39 -43.49 17.92
N SER A 91 -3.41 -44.10 19.10
CA SER A 91 -3.43 -45.54 19.37
C SER A 91 -4.10 -45.75 20.74
N ASP A 92 -4.93 -46.75 21.01
CA ASP A 92 -5.41 -47.87 20.16
C ASP A 92 -6.76 -48.40 20.68
N SER A 93 -7.39 -49.31 19.92
CA SER A 93 -8.52 -50.21 20.27
C SER A 93 -9.90 -49.87 19.70
N VAL A 94 -10.74 -50.81 19.24
CA VAL A 94 -10.55 -52.22 18.80
C VAL A 94 -11.72 -52.54 17.85
N GLY A 95 -11.51 -53.36 16.80
CA GLY A 95 -12.59 -54.06 16.07
C GLY A 95 -12.72 -53.76 14.57
N GLY A 96 -12.63 -54.80 13.73
CA GLY A 96 -12.93 -54.77 12.29
C GLY A 96 -14.24 -55.50 11.95
N PRO A 97 -14.48 -55.97 10.70
CA PRO A 97 -13.57 -56.05 9.55
C PRO A 97 -14.05 -55.34 8.26
N VAL A 98 -13.27 -55.49 7.18
CA VAL A 98 -13.39 -54.77 5.89
C VAL A 98 -14.34 -55.47 4.89
N ILE A 99 -15.21 -54.69 4.22
CA ILE A 99 -15.61 -54.91 2.81
C ILE A 99 -15.56 -53.57 2.05
N SER A 100 -15.19 -53.61 0.77
CA SER A 100 -14.86 -52.46 -0.08
C SER A 100 -16.04 -51.79 -0.80
N LYS A 101 -15.83 -50.59 -1.35
CA LYS A 101 -16.69 -49.94 -2.37
C LYS A 101 -15.85 -49.42 -3.55
N PRO A 102 -16.37 -49.47 -4.81
CA PRO A 102 -15.61 -49.12 -6.01
C PRO A 102 -15.73 -47.64 -6.44
N LYS A 103 -14.93 -47.27 -7.45
CA LYS A 103 -15.03 -46.00 -8.22
C LYS A 103 -15.97 -46.17 -9.42
N PHE A 104 -16.59 -45.09 -9.90
CA PHE A 104 -16.63 -44.71 -11.33
C PHE A 104 -17.02 -43.23 -11.53
N GLN A 105 -17.04 -42.73 -12.77
CA GLN A 105 -17.03 -41.30 -13.14
C GLN A 105 -18.21 -40.87 -14.05
N GLY A 106 -18.57 -39.59 -14.02
CA GLY A 106 -18.61 -38.77 -15.25
C GLY A 106 -19.94 -38.15 -15.73
N PHE A 107 -19.92 -36.81 -15.91
CA PHE A 107 -20.74 -35.99 -16.84
C PHE A 107 -22.28 -35.94 -16.62
N LYS A 108 -23.07 -34.92 -17.05
CA LYS A 108 -22.82 -33.61 -17.72
C LYS A 108 -23.93 -32.60 -17.29
N GLY A 109 -23.84 -31.32 -17.70
CA GLY A 109 -24.83 -30.25 -17.39
C GLY A 109 -26.18 -30.36 -18.13
N PRO A 110 -27.05 -29.35 -17.98
CA PRO A 110 -26.91 -28.16 -18.85
C PRO A 110 -27.07 -26.79 -18.14
N ASP A 111 -26.96 -25.74 -18.94
CA ASP A 111 -26.90 -24.31 -18.59
C ASP A 111 -28.26 -23.66 -18.27
N ILE A 112 -28.21 -22.46 -17.65
CA ILE A 112 -28.84 -21.21 -18.12
C ILE A 112 -28.33 -20.05 -17.25
N VAL A 113 -27.74 -19.03 -17.88
CA VAL A 113 -27.37 -17.74 -17.24
C VAL A 113 -27.58 -16.63 -18.29
N PRO A 114 -28.45 -15.62 -18.05
CA PRO A 114 -28.53 -14.42 -18.88
C PRO A 114 -27.26 -13.56 -18.77
N ALA A 115 -26.90 -12.87 -19.85
CA ALA A 115 -25.68 -12.06 -19.93
C ALA A 115 -25.90 -10.58 -19.54
N GLU A 116 -24.81 -9.82 -19.61
CA GLU A 116 -24.70 -8.36 -19.42
C GLU A 116 -24.87 -7.90 -17.94
N ASP A 117 -24.04 -7.01 -17.39
CA ASP A 117 -23.03 -6.13 -18.02
C ASP A 117 -21.61 -6.29 -17.45
N ARG A 118 -20.59 -5.89 -18.23
CA ARG A 118 -19.19 -5.75 -17.76
C ARG A 118 -18.74 -4.30 -17.84
N ASN A 119 -18.39 -3.70 -16.70
CA ASN A 119 -17.56 -2.49 -16.68
C ASN A 119 -16.26 -2.74 -15.92
N ASN A 120 -15.17 -2.08 -16.33
CA ASN A 120 -13.80 -2.48 -16.02
C ASN A 120 -13.18 -1.62 -14.90
N GLY A 121 -13.22 -2.09 -13.65
CA GLY A 121 -12.76 -1.37 -12.45
C GLY A 121 -11.36 -1.74 -11.92
N GLY A 122 -10.50 -2.35 -12.74
CA GLY A 122 -9.30 -3.07 -12.30
C GLY A 122 -8.02 -2.28 -11.96
N PHE A 123 -8.07 -0.97 -11.72
CA PHE A 123 -6.86 -0.14 -11.48
C PHE A 123 -6.87 0.75 -10.23
N SER A 124 -8.02 0.98 -9.59
CA SER A 124 -8.13 1.85 -8.41
C SER A 124 -7.34 1.36 -7.19
N SER A 125 -7.25 0.04 -7.00
CA SER A 125 -6.66 -0.59 -5.81
C SER A 125 -5.12 -0.44 -5.67
N VAL A 126 -4.43 -0.01 -6.74
CA VAL A 126 -2.97 0.18 -6.73
C VAL A 126 -2.62 1.57 -6.19
N LEU A 127 -3.40 2.59 -6.56
CA LEU A 127 -3.19 3.97 -6.10
C LEU A 127 -3.44 4.11 -4.59
N SER A 128 -4.52 3.52 -4.08
CA SER A 128 -4.82 3.53 -2.63
C SER A 128 -3.73 2.86 -1.77
N SER A 129 -2.93 1.96 -2.37
CA SER A 129 -1.79 1.31 -1.70
C SER A 129 -0.53 2.17 -1.71
N LEU A 130 -0.41 3.13 -2.64
CA LEU A 130 0.69 4.10 -2.69
C LEU A 130 0.42 5.30 -1.77
N GLU A 131 -0.85 5.70 -1.60
CA GLU A 131 -1.26 6.77 -0.69
C GLU A 131 -0.97 6.40 0.78
N GLN A 132 -1.04 5.12 1.15
CA GLN A 132 -0.65 4.64 2.50
C GLN A 132 0.87 4.60 2.76
N MET A 133 1.72 4.96 1.78
CA MET A 133 3.18 5.01 1.97
C MET A 133 3.71 6.40 2.38
N SER A 134 2.83 7.38 2.65
CA SER A 134 3.19 8.78 2.93
C SER A 134 3.82 9.04 4.32
N GLN A 135 4.30 8.00 5.02
CA GLN A 135 5.03 8.10 6.29
C GLN A 135 6.39 7.40 6.29
N ALA A 136 6.80 6.79 5.17
CA ALA A 136 8.18 6.28 5.03
C ALA A 136 9.08 7.43 4.55
N GLU A 137 10.00 7.87 5.41
CA GLU A 137 10.92 8.98 5.14
C GLU A 137 11.84 8.65 3.95
N ARG A 138 11.99 9.61 3.02
CA ARG A 138 12.85 9.45 1.84
C ARG A 138 14.24 9.96 2.13
N GLU A 139 15.15 9.04 2.41
CA GLU A 139 16.57 9.37 2.57
C GLU A 139 17.20 9.67 1.19
N THR A 140 18.06 10.69 1.12
CA THR A 140 18.95 10.88 -0.04
C THR A 140 20.24 10.12 0.22
N ALA A 141 20.71 9.34 -0.75
CA ALA A 141 21.87 8.47 -0.58
C ALA A 141 22.72 8.38 -1.85
N MET A 142 24.03 8.22 -1.67
CA MET A 142 24.98 7.90 -2.73
C MET A 142 25.26 6.40 -2.71
N VAL A 143 25.24 5.74 -3.87
CA VAL A 143 25.67 4.34 -3.99
C VAL A 143 27.19 4.29 -4.04
N THR A 144 27.81 3.57 -3.10
CA THR A 144 29.28 3.45 -2.99
C THR A 144 29.80 2.13 -3.56
N HIS A 145 28.98 1.08 -3.61
CA HIS A 145 29.37 -0.19 -4.21
C HIS A 145 28.17 -0.97 -4.75
N VAL A 146 28.37 -1.66 -5.86
CA VAL A 146 27.41 -2.61 -6.46
C VAL A 146 27.95 -4.01 -6.25
N GLU A 147 27.30 -4.79 -5.38
CA GLU A 147 27.70 -6.15 -5.01
C GLU A 147 27.04 -7.21 -5.92
N SER A 148 25.81 -6.96 -6.39
CA SER A 148 25.08 -7.82 -7.34
C SER A 148 24.11 -7.00 -8.19
N PRO A 149 23.49 -7.57 -9.24
CA PRO A 149 22.43 -6.92 -10.01
C PRO A 149 21.15 -6.56 -9.22
N ILE A 150 21.07 -6.90 -7.92
CA ILE A 150 20.02 -6.42 -7.00
C ILE A 150 20.55 -5.95 -5.63
N THR A 151 21.87 -5.90 -5.42
CA THR A 151 22.49 -5.63 -4.11
C THR A 151 23.46 -4.46 -4.20
N LEU A 152 23.20 -3.42 -3.42
CA LEU A 152 23.95 -2.17 -3.40
C LEU A 152 24.44 -1.87 -1.98
N TRP A 153 25.46 -1.02 -1.88
CA TRP A 153 25.86 -0.35 -0.65
C TRP A 153 25.69 1.15 -0.83
N ILE A 154 25.14 1.82 0.19
CA ILE A 154 24.79 3.23 0.15
C ILE A 154 25.33 3.98 1.36
N GLN A 155 25.75 5.23 1.15
CA GLN A 155 25.96 6.22 2.22
C GLN A 155 24.76 7.17 2.24
N ILE A 156 24.13 7.36 3.41
CA ILE A 156 23.06 8.35 3.58
C ILE A 156 23.68 9.76 3.62
N VAL A 157 23.27 10.61 2.68
CA VAL A 157 23.79 11.96 2.47
C VAL A 157 23.15 12.90 3.49
N SER A 158 23.93 13.31 4.48
CA SER A 158 23.55 14.30 5.49
C SER A 158 24.76 15.11 5.92
N ASP A 159 24.52 16.34 6.36
CA ASP A 159 25.53 17.25 6.91
C ASP A 159 26.42 16.60 7.98
N GLU A 160 25.86 15.70 8.79
CA GLU A 160 26.57 14.98 9.84
C GLU A 160 27.44 13.85 9.26
N ASN A 161 26.91 13.06 8.32
CA ASN A 161 27.66 11.96 7.70
C ASN A 161 28.79 12.47 6.78
N THR A 162 28.57 13.56 6.04
CA THR A 162 29.62 14.22 5.24
C THR A 162 30.75 14.76 6.12
N LYS A 163 30.43 15.31 7.31
CA LYS A 163 31.46 15.72 8.30
C LYS A 163 32.17 14.52 8.94
N LYS A 164 31.46 13.42 9.23
CA LYS A 164 32.05 12.17 9.73
C LYS A 164 33.04 11.56 8.74
N ILE A 165 32.64 11.36 7.48
CA ILE A 165 33.50 10.71 6.48
C ILE A 165 34.75 11.55 6.18
N TYR A 166 34.62 12.88 6.07
CA TYR A 166 35.76 13.79 5.90
C TYR A 166 36.76 13.68 7.06
N ASN A 167 36.28 13.77 8.30
CA ASN A 167 37.10 13.69 9.52
C ASN A 167 37.77 12.30 9.69
N ILE A 168 37.08 11.22 9.31
CA ILE A 168 37.65 9.86 9.28
C ILE A 168 38.79 9.81 8.25
N THR A 169 38.57 10.23 7.01
CA THR A 169 39.60 10.21 5.95
C THR A 169 40.81 11.09 6.32
N GLU A 170 40.58 12.29 6.87
CA GLU A 170 41.64 13.19 7.35
C GLU A 170 42.50 12.52 8.43
N GLN A 171 41.89 12.01 9.51
CA GLN A 171 42.64 11.36 10.59
C GLN A 171 43.35 10.08 10.12
N LEU A 172 42.73 9.23 9.29
CA LEU A 172 43.38 8.03 8.77
C LEU A 172 44.59 8.37 7.91
N SER A 173 44.50 9.39 7.05
CA SER A 173 45.61 9.82 6.21
C SER A 173 46.84 10.26 7.02
N SER A 174 46.63 10.88 8.19
CA SER A 174 47.72 11.31 9.08
C SER A 174 48.22 10.21 10.03
N LEU A 175 47.37 9.27 10.44
CA LEU A 175 47.70 8.28 11.48
C LEU A 175 48.20 6.96 10.89
N CYS A 176 47.54 6.43 9.86
CA CYS A 176 47.81 5.08 9.36
C CYS A 176 49.21 4.86 8.78
N PRO A 177 49.87 5.83 8.09
CA PRO A 177 51.24 5.65 7.60
C PRO A 177 52.29 5.37 8.69
N ALA A 178 52.03 5.77 9.94
CA ALA A 178 52.90 5.53 11.10
C ALA A 178 52.28 4.57 12.14
N ALA A 179 51.11 4.01 11.85
CA ALA A 179 50.38 3.15 12.79
C ALA A 179 51.00 1.76 12.92
N ARG A 180 50.73 1.09 14.06
CA ARG A 180 51.19 -0.27 14.31
C ARG A 180 50.52 -1.23 13.32
N LYS A 181 51.32 -1.93 12.52
CA LYS A 181 50.87 -3.05 11.69
C LYS A 181 50.40 -4.23 12.54
N VAL A 182 49.37 -4.91 12.08
CA VAL A 182 48.82 -6.10 12.74
C VAL A 182 49.77 -7.29 12.50
N THR A 183 50.40 -7.76 13.58
CA THR A 183 51.37 -8.88 13.58
C THR A 183 50.75 -10.24 13.87
N ASP A 184 49.63 -10.22 14.59
CA ASP A 184 48.95 -11.38 15.15
C ASP A 184 47.63 -11.63 14.39
N THR A 185 46.96 -12.76 14.60
CA THR A 185 45.71 -13.07 13.89
C THR A 185 44.61 -12.02 14.20
N PRO A 186 44.10 -11.26 13.20
CA PRO A 186 43.12 -10.21 13.45
C PRO A 186 41.76 -10.75 13.89
N ASP A 187 41.18 -10.12 14.91
CA ASP A 187 39.83 -10.38 15.41
C ASP A 187 38.80 -9.82 14.41
N GLN A 188 37.86 -10.67 13.98
CA GLN A 188 36.78 -10.30 13.05
C GLN A 188 35.80 -9.26 13.63
N ASN A 189 35.76 -9.10 14.96
CA ASN A 189 34.91 -8.12 15.64
C ASN A 189 35.57 -6.74 15.79
N LYS A 190 36.88 -6.62 15.48
CA LYS A 190 37.65 -5.39 15.61
C LYS A 190 37.70 -4.61 14.29
N THR A 191 37.56 -3.29 14.38
CA THR A 191 37.78 -2.38 13.25
C THR A 191 39.26 -2.03 13.15
N TYR A 192 39.82 -2.14 11.95
CA TYR A 192 41.19 -1.79 11.58
C TYR A 192 41.16 -0.69 10.50
N ALA A 193 42.34 -0.31 9.99
CA ALA A 193 42.42 0.31 8.67
C ALA A 193 43.31 -0.49 7.72
N ALA A 194 43.02 -0.38 6.43
CA ALA A 194 43.81 -0.90 5.33
C ALA A 194 43.99 0.19 4.25
N ASN A 195 45.00 0.00 3.41
CA ASN A 195 45.24 0.83 2.24
C ASN A 195 44.55 0.17 1.03
N PHE A 196 43.64 0.88 0.37
CA PHE A 196 42.87 0.34 -0.76
C PHE A 196 43.69 0.42 -2.04
N SER A 197 43.82 -0.71 -2.76
CA SER A 197 44.81 -0.79 -3.86
C SER A 197 44.45 -0.01 -5.13
N GLU A 198 43.21 0.45 -5.30
CA GLU A 198 42.78 1.21 -6.49
C GLU A 198 43.15 2.71 -6.41
N ASP A 199 43.19 3.31 -5.21
CA ASP A 199 43.48 4.74 -5.01
C ASP A 199 44.68 5.03 -4.09
N GLY A 200 45.19 4.04 -3.35
CA GLY A 200 46.28 4.20 -2.40
C GLY A 200 45.92 4.95 -1.12
N LEU A 201 44.63 5.14 -0.80
CA LEU A 201 44.16 5.83 0.39
C LEU A 201 43.85 4.86 1.55
N TRP A 202 43.78 5.40 2.77
CA TRP A 202 43.55 4.62 3.99
C TRP A 202 42.08 4.69 4.44
N TYR A 203 41.47 3.52 4.63
CA TYR A 203 40.06 3.38 4.96
C TYR A 203 39.81 2.40 6.10
N ARG A 204 38.72 2.60 6.86
CA ARG A 204 38.33 1.69 7.95
C ARG A 204 37.79 0.38 7.40
N CYS A 205 38.26 -0.74 7.95
CA CYS A 205 37.90 -2.07 7.48
C CYS A 205 37.66 -3.08 8.62
N GLN A 206 36.89 -4.12 8.34
CA GLN A 206 36.70 -5.28 9.20
C GLN A 206 36.99 -6.57 8.43
N VAL A 207 37.60 -7.55 9.10
CA VAL A 207 37.91 -8.87 8.51
C VAL A 207 36.62 -9.70 8.41
N LYS A 208 36.23 -10.07 7.18
CA LYS A 208 35.05 -10.91 6.91
C LYS A 208 35.38 -12.39 6.80
N GLN A 209 36.58 -12.73 6.33
CA GLN A 209 36.99 -14.11 6.12
C GLN A 209 38.51 -14.28 6.24
N LEU A 210 38.93 -15.37 6.87
CA LEU A 210 40.31 -15.85 6.88
C LEU A 210 40.53 -16.68 5.60
N LEU A 211 41.53 -16.32 4.79
CA LEU A 211 41.85 -16.99 3.51
C LEU A 211 43.19 -17.73 3.53
N GLY A 212 43.82 -17.82 4.70
CA GLY A 212 45.12 -18.47 4.91
C GLY A 212 45.69 -18.09 6.28
N THR A 213 47.00 -18.28 6.44
CA THR A 213 47.74 -17.84 7.64
C THR A 213 48.03 -16.32 7.64
N ASP A 214 48.10 -15.71 6.46
CA ASP A 214 48.54 -14.33 6.24
C ASP A 214 47.64 -13.53 5.28
N ARG A 215 46.60 -14.15 4.70
CA ARG A 215 45.64 -13.51 3.76
C ARG A 215 44.24 -13.42 4.36
N PHE A 216 43.60 -12.27 4.19
CA PHE A 216 42.30 -11.94 4.79
C PHE A 216 41.40 -11.25 3.76
N LYS A 217 40.13 -11.66 3.69
CA LYS A 217 39.11 -10.86 2.99
C LYS A 217 38.57 -9.82 3.96
N ILE A 218 38.75 -8.55 3.64
CA ILE A 218 38.22 -7.42 4.39
C ILE A 218 37.01 -6.79 3.69
N GLN A 219 36.20 -6.07 4.44
CA GLN A 219 35.25 -5.09 3.91
C GLN A 219 35.60 -3.71 4.43
N TYR A 220 35.56 -2.71 3.56
CA TYR A 220 35.63 -1.30 3.96
C TYR A 220 34.27 -0.86 4.49
N ILE A 221 34.18 -0.61 5.80
CA ILE A 221 32.88 -0.47 6.49
C ILE A 221 32.14 0.84 6.18
N ASP A 222 32.85 1.78 5.56
CA ASP A 222 32.30 3.08 5.14
C ASP A 222 31.89 3.11 3.66
N TYR A 223 32.23 2.08 2.87
CA TYR A 223 32.00 2.04 1.41
C TYR A 223 31.39 0.73 0.90
N GLY A 224 31.45 -0.37 1.67
CA GLY A 224 30.79 -1.65 1.39
C GLY A 224 31.57 -2.61 0.48
N ASN A 225 32.54 -2.13 -0.28
CA ASN A 225 33.44 -2.95 -1.12
C ASN A 225 34.34 -3.88 -0.29
N THR A 226 34.81 -4.98 -0.89
CA THR A 226 35.67 -5.98 -0.25
C THR A 226 36.95 -6.25 -1.03
N GLU A 227 38.05 -6.51 -0.33
CA GLU A 227 39.39 -6.73 -0.88
C GLU A 227 40.09 -7.91 -0.18
N GLU A 228 41.07 -8.54 -0.84
CA GLU A 228 41.93 -9.57 -0.24
C GLU A 228 43.31 -9.00 0.09
N VAL A 229 43.61 -8.81 1.38
CA VAL A 229 44.85 -8.17 1.85
C VAL A 229 45.74 -9.11 2.65
N LEU A 230 47.04 -8.77 2.74
CA LEU A 230 48.01 -9.45 3.62
C LEU A 230 47.98 -8.87 5.04
N SER A 231 48.35 -9.65 6.06
CA SER A 231 48.44 -9.22 7.48
C SER A 231 49.14 -7.88 7.66
N GLY A 232 50.34 -7.74 7.09
CA GLY A 232 51.15 -6.52 7.13
C GLY A 232 50.59 -5.32 6.35
N SER A 233 49.38 -5.41 5.81
CA SER A 233 48.63 -4.30 5.19
C SER A 233 47.57 -3.71 6.13
N LEU A 234 47.22 -4.44 7.20
CA LEU A 234 46.31 -3.98 8.24
C LEU A 234 47.09 -3.19 9.31
N VAL A 235 46.52 -2.07 9.75
CA VAL A 235 47.02 -1.29 10.89
C VAL A 235 45.95 -1.13 11.96
N GLU A 236 46.40 -1.05 13.21
CA GLU A 236 45.53 -0.71 14.33
C GLU A 236 45.18 0.79 14.32
N ILE A 237 43.90 1.10 14.50
CA ILE A 237 43.41 2.49 14.62
C ILE A 237 42.93 2.77 16.05
N PRO A 238 43.05 4.02 16.55
CA PRO A 238 42.61 4.37 17.89
C PRO A 238 41.08 4.30 18.04
N ASN A 239 40.62 4.09 19.29
CA ASN A 239 39.20 3.80 19.59
C ASN A 239 38.23 4.90 19.15
N ASN A 240 38.66 6.17 19.09
CA ASN A 240 37.84 7.28 18.59
C ASN A 240 37.45 7.12 17.11
N LEU A 241 38.23 6.38 16.32
CA LEU A 241 37.90 6.01 14.94
C LEU A 241 37.30 4.60 14.84
N ALA A 242 37.72 3.67 15.71
CA ALA A 242 37.23 2.28 15.69
C ALA A 242 35.77 2.14 16.14
N CYS A 243 35.30 3.00 17.07
CA CYS A 243 33.96 2.93 17.66
C CYS A 243 32.87 3.67 16.90
N ILE A 244 33.19 4.45 15.85
CA ILE A 244 32.17 5.06 14.98
C ILE A 244 31.51 3.93 14.16
N PRO A 245 30.17 3.86 14.03
CA PRO A 245 29.52 2.90 13.12
C PRO A 245 30.04 2.99 11.68
N GLY A 246 29.92 1.92 10.91
CA GLY A 246 30.21 1.96 9.47
C GLY A 246 29.19 2.84 8.74
N LEU A 247 29.66 3.70 7.84
CA LEU A 247 28.82 4.68 7.14
C LEU A 247 28.14 4.13 5.86
N ALA A 248 28.49 2.92 5.41
CA ALA A 248 27.79 2.25 4.30
C ALA A 248 26.77 1.21 4.81
N GLU A 249 25.52 1.38 4.38
CA GLU A 249 24.43 0.41 4.59
C GLU A 249 24.26 -0.49 3.36
N LYS A 250 24.06 -1.80 3.57
CA LYS A 250 23.68 -2.73 2.50
C LYS A 250 22.19 -2.59 2.19
N VAL A 251 21.83 -2.46 0.92
CA VAL A 251 20.43 -2.51 0.48
C VAL A 251 20.20 -3.52 -0.66
N VAL A 252 19.03 -4.16 -0.63
CA VAL A 252 18.57 -5.11 -1.64
C VAL A 252 17.31 -4.56 -2.31
N LEU A 253 17.28 -4.53 -3.64
CA LEU A 253 16.18 -3.94 -4.42
C LEU A 253 14.86 -4.68 -4.15
N ASN A 254 13.89 -3.98 -3.56
CA ASN A 254 12.69 -4.59 -3.01
C ASN A 254 11.84 -5.31 -4.07
N ASN A 255 11.23 -6.44 -3.70
CA ASN A 255 10.46 -7.34 -4.57
C ASN A 255 11.20 -7.91 -5.81
N THR A 256 12.52 -7.75 -5.94
CA THR A 256 13.29 -8.30 -7.07
C THR A 256 13.97 -9.64 -6.75
N ARG A 257 14.18 -10.47 -7.78
CA ARG A 257 14.99 -11.69 -7.77
C ARG A 257 16.03 -11.58 -8.91
N PRO A 258 17.32 -11.86 -8.68
CA PRO A 258 18.31 -11.84 -9.75
C PRO A 258 18.20 -13.11 -10.61
N LYS A 259 18.66 -13.06 -11.86
CA LYS A 259 18.90 -14.29 -12.65
C LYS A 259 20.18 -15.00 -12.20
N ASP A 260 21.24 -14.23 -11.98
CA ASP A 260 22.49 -14.63 -11.34
C ASP A 260 22.96 -13.46 -10.45
N LEU A 261 23.50 -13.77 -9.27
CA LEU A 261 24.11 -12.78 -8.36
C LEU A 261 25.49 -12.33 -8.86
N SER A 262 26.16 -13.15 -9.68
CA SER A 262 27.50 -12.91 -10.21
C SER A 262 27.50 -12.30 -11.62
N ASP A 263 26.34 -11.89 -12.16
CA ASP A 263 26.26 -11.33 -13.51
C ASP A 263 26.98 -9.97 -13.59
N LYS A 264 28.19 -10.02 -14.14
CA LYS A 264 29.05 -8.86 -14.36
C LYS A 264 28.36 -7.76 -15.18
N LYS A 265 27.50 -8.12 -16.14
CA LYS A 265 26.79 -7.13 -16.96
C LYS A 265 25.74 -6.39 -16.15
N GLY A 266 25.01 -7.09 -15.28
CA GLY A 266 24.05 -6.45 -14.38
C GLY A 266 24.73 -5.57 -13.32
N ILE A 267 25.91 -5.98 -12.85
CA ILE A 267 26.75 -5.19 -11.95
C ILE A 267 27.31 -3.94 -12.65
N GLU A 268 27.86 -4.08 -13.86
CA GLU A 268 28.37 -2.97 -14.68
C GLU A 268 27.26 -1.99 -15.08
N PHE A 269 26.07 -2.50 -15.45
CA PHE A 269 24.88 -1.70 -15.74
C PHE A 269 24.44 -0.85 -14.54
N LEU A 270 24.28 -1.47 -13.35
CA LEU A 270 23.93 -0.71 -12.15
C LEU A 270 25.03 0.26 -11.73
N LYS A 271 26.32 -0.07 -11.92
CA LYS A 271 27.42 0.88 -11.71
C LYS A 271 27.28 2.09 -12.61
N HIS A 272 27.14 1.90 -13.92
CA HIS A 272 27.00 3.02 -14.87
C HIS A 272 25.73 3.86 -14.67
N LEU A 273 24.65 3.30 -14.12
CA LEU A 273 23.45 4.07 -13.74
C LEU A 273 23.62 4.84 -12.41
N THR A 274 24.43 4.33 -11.48
CA THR A 274 24.60 4.90 -10.13
C THR A 274 25.78 5.87 -10.04
N ASP A 275 26.75 5.78 -10.95
CA ASP A 275 27.98 6.57 -10.93
C ASP A 275 27.71 8.08 -10.92
N ALA A 276 28.31 8.76 -9.94
CA ALA A 276 28.10 10.17 -9.59
C ALA A 276 26.63 10.63 -9.37
N GLN A 277 25.64 9.74 -9.28
CA GLN A 277 24.23 10.11 -9.14
C GLN A 277 23.70 10.05 -7.70
N MET A 278 22.89 11.04 -7.34
CA MET A 278 22.16 11.05 -6.07
C MET A 278 20.89 10.19 -6.19
N THR A 279 20.73 9.25 -5.26
CA THR A 279 19.60 8.33 -5.23
C THR A 279 18.62 8.68 -4.10
N GLN A 280 17.33 8.42 -4.29
CA GLN A 280 16.35 8.42 -3.19
C GLN A 280 16.11 6.99 -2.73
N VAL A 281 16.16 6.76 -1.42
CA VAL A 281 16.03 5.43 -0.81
C VAL A 281 14.84 5.42 0.15
N ILE A 282 14.01 4.38 0.02
CA ILE A 282 12.93 4.07 0.97
C ILE A 282 13.21 2.66 1.51
N LYS A 283 13.76 2.58 2.72
CA LYS A 283 13.98 1.33 3.47
C LYS A 283 12.61 0.74 3.84
N THR A 284 12.38 -0.56 3.59
CA THR A 284 11.07 -1.20 3.85
C THR A 284 11.10 -2.28 4.92
N LYS A 285 12.16 -3.12 4.95
CA LYS A 285 12.28 -4.22 5.91
C LYS A 285 13.75 -4.60 6.10
N GLN A 286 14.18 -4.86 7.34
CA GLN A 286 15.55 -5.31 7.62
C GLN A 286 15.81 -6.74 7.08
N LEU A 287 17.02 -7.00 6.59
CA LEU A 287 17.48 -8.33 6.19
C LEU A 287 17.60 -9.24 7.42
N THR A 288 17.29 -10.53 7.26
CA THR A 288 17.25 -11.51 8.37
C THR A 288 18.60 -11.85 8.98
N ASP A 289 19.71 -11.49 8.34
CA ASP A 289 21.05 -11.60 8.90
C ASP A 289 21.48 -10.34 9.70
N GLY A 290 20.67 -9.28 9.66
CA GLY A 290 20.90 -7.99 10.30
C GLY A 290 21.91 -7.10 9.55
N THR A 291 22.30 -7.43 8.32
CA THR A 291 23.39 -6.72 7.60
C THR A 291 22.95 -5.51 6.78
N GLY A 292 21.64 -5.27 6.66
CA GLY A 292 21.09 -4.22 5.80
C GLY A 292 19.57 -4.28 5.66
N TYR A 293 19.03 -3.70 4.60
CA TYR A 293 17.58 -3.57 4.36
C TYR A 293 17.15 -3.98 2.94
N TYR A 294 15.92 -4.46 2.78
CA TYR A 294 15.19 -4.31 1.53
C TYR A 294 14.80 -2.84 1.37
N ALA A 295 14.95 -2.29 0.17
CA ALA A 295 14.64 -0.89 -0.11
C ALA A 295 14.15 -0.67 -1.55
N HIS A 296 13.31 0.35 -1.74
CA HIS A 296 13.10 0.94 -3.05
C HIS A 296 14.15 2.02 -3.26
N VAL A 297 15.00 1.84 -4.27
CA VAL A 297 16.03 2.82 -4.68
C VAL A 297 15.61 3.45 -6.00
N PHE A 298 15.67 4.77 -6.07
CA PHE A 298 15.28 5.57 -7.23
C PHE A 298 16.42 6.47 -7.69
N ILE A 299 16.63 6.58 -9.00
CA ILE A 299 17.57 7.50 -9.65
C ILE A 299 16.77 8.35 -10.64
N ALA A 300 16.90 9.69 -10.57
CA ALA A 300 16.11 10.63 -11.36
C ALA A 300 14.57 10.36 -11.34
N GLY A 301 14.06 9.72 -10.29
CA GLY A 301 12.66 9.29 -10.15
C GLY A 301 12.33 7.90 -10.72
N GLN A 302 13.22 7.26 -11.46
CA GLN A 302 13.07 5.90 -12.00
C GLN A 302 13.55 4.86 -10.97
N SER A 303 12.86 3.72 -10.82
CA SER A 303 13.27 2.70 -9.85
C SER A 303 14.34 1.77 -10.42
N LEU A 304 15.47 1.61 -9.71
CA LEU A 304 16.51 0.63 -10.08
C LEU A 304 15.96 -0.81 -10.13
N ALA A 305 14.99 -1.12 -9.29
CA ALA A 305 14.31 -2.41 -9.29
C ALA A 305 13.60 -2.69 -10.61
N GLU A 306 13.00 -1.66 -11.22
CA GLU A 306 12.31 -1.78 -12.49
C GLU A 306 13.29 -1.82 -13.66
N LEU A 307 14.30 -0.95 -13.68
CA LEU A 307 15.34 -0.93 -14.71
C LEU A 307 16.11 -2.26 -14.79
N ALA A 308 16.47 -2.85 -13.64
CA ALA A 308 17.11 -4.16 -13.59
C ALA A 308 16.21 -5.30 -14.11
N VAL A 309 14.87 -5.16 -14.02
CA VAL A 309 13.91 -6.12 -14.59
C VAL A 309 13.66 -5.87 -16.08
N GLN A 310 13.63 -4.62 -16.54
CA GLN A 310 13.45 -4.25 -17.94
C GLN A 310 14.62 -4.75 -18.82
N GLU A 311 15.86 -4.50 -18.41
CA GLU A 311 17.06 -5.09 -19.05
C GLU A 311 17.23 -6.60 -18.74
N GLY A 312 16.39 -7.14 -17.86
CA GLY A 312 16.32 -8.57 -17.58
C GLY A 312 17.49 -9.14 -16.78
N PHE A 313 18.23 -8.34 -16.02
CA PHE A 313 19.17 -8.85 -15.02
C PHE A 313 18.44 -9.44 -13.79
N ALA A 314 17.25 -8.89 -13.49
CA ALA A 314 16.34 -9.32 -12.45
C ALA A 314 14.97 -9.74 -13.00
N THR A 315 14.11 -10.26 -12.13
CA THR A 315 12.69 -10.51 -12.32
C THR A 315 11.89 -10.10 -11.09
N TRP A 316 10.62 -9.72 -11.26
CA TRP A 316 9.73 -9.45 -10.14
C TRP A 316 9.36 -10.74 -9.41
N ARG A 317 9.29 -10.69 -8.07
CA ARG A 317 8.76 -11.79 -7.25
C ARG A 317 7.23 -11.83 -7.37
N PRO A 318 6.62 -13.01 -7.59
CA PRO A 318 5.16 -13.11 -7.69
C PRO A 318 4.50 -12.91 -6.32
N LEU A 319 3.73 -11.84 -6.17
CA LEU A 319 2.90 -11.60 -5.00
C LEU A 319 1.70 -12.58 -4.95
N MET A 320 1.25 -12.95 -3.75
CA MET A 320 0.12 -13.86 -3.59
C MET A 320 -1.18 -13.28 -4.16
N GLY A 321 -1.70 -13.89 -5.23
CA GLY A 321 -3.02 -13.59 -5.77
C GLY A 321 -3.19 -14.01 -7.24
N SER A 322 -2.16 -13.83 -8.06
CA SER A 322 -2.20 -14.20 -9.49
C SER A 322 -1.96 -15.70 -9.70
N LYS A 323 -3.00 -16.43 -10.13
CA LYS A 323 -2.76 -17.67 -10.89
C LYS A 323 -2.13 -17.31 -12.25
N PRO A 324 -1.17 -18.10 -12.77
CA PRO A 324 -0.69 -17.89 -14.11
C PRO A 324 -1.83 -18.13 -15.12
N HIS A 325 -1.95 -17.24 -16.10
CA HIS A 325 -2.62 -17.56 -17.35
C HIS A 325 -1.67 -18.41 -18.19
N ASP A 326 -2.14 -19.55 -18.70
CA ASP A 326 -1.44 -20.29 -19.76
C ASP A 326 -1.46 -19.44 -21.05
N GLY A 327 -0.44 -18.61 -21.21
CA GLY A 327 -0.17 -17.80 -22.39
C GLY A 327 1.05 -18.34 -23.12
N SER A 328 0.87 -19.41 -23.90
CA SER A 328 1.94 -20.02 -24.69
C SER A 328 2.44 -19.08 -25.79
N PHE A 329 3.58 -18.44 -25.58
CA PHE A 329 4.38 -17.86 -26.67
C PHE A 329 5.70 -18.62 -26.83
N SER A 330 5.86 -19.22 -28.00
CA SER A 330 7.04 -19.98 -28.39
C SER A 330 8.23 -19.06 -28.65
N ALA A 331 9.35 -19.31 -27.98
CA ALA A 331 10.66 -18.89 -28.47
C ALA A 331 11.14 -19.88 -29.55
N PRO A 332 11.85 -19.42 -30.61
CA PRO A 332 12.23 -20.26 -31.74
C PRO A 332 13.52 -21.05 -31.49
N ILE A 333 13.58 -22.28 -31.99
CA ILE A 333 14.84 -22.97 -32.30
C ILE A 333 14.68 -23.63 -33.67
N ASP A 334 15.61 -23.34 -34.56
CA ASP A 334 15.74 -23.95 -35.90
C ASP A 334 16.78 -25.08 -35.83
N PHE A 335 16.46 -26.26 -36.36
CA PHE A 335 17.44 -27.31 -36.63
C PHE A 335 17.01 -28.25 -37.75
N THR A 336 17.97 -28.56 -38.61
CA THR A 336 17.83 -29.28 -39.88
C THR A 336 17.46 -30.76 -39.77
N SER A 337 16.60 -31.19 -40.69
CA SER A 337 16.47 -32.49 -41.40
C SER A 337 17.48 -33.64 -41.16
N PRO A 338 17.16 -34.90 -41.55
CA PRO A 338 15.86 -35.60 -41.57
C PRO A 338 15.98 -37.07 -41.08
N PRO A 339 14.93 -37.91 -41.22
CA PRO A 339 15.14 -39.33 -41.51
C PRO A 339 14.28 -39.86 -42.69
N GLY A 340 14.73 -40.93 -43.36
CA GLY A 340 13.96 -41.60 -44.42
C GLY A 340 14.38 -43.04 -44.68
N GLY A 341 13.39 -43.92 -44.86
CA GLY A 341 13.53 -45.34 -45.22
C GLY A 341 14.01 -46.27 -44.09
N ALA A 342 14.05 -47.60 -44.25
CA ALA A 342 13.32 -48.53 -45.15
C ALA A 342 13.74 -49.99 -44.81
N GLY A 343 12.93 -50.99 -45.16
CA GLY A 343 13.26 -52.43 -44.99
C GLY A 343 13.06 -52.96 -43.56
N ASP A 344 12.94 -54.27 -43.32
CA ASP A 344 12.89 -55.43 -44.22
C ASP A 344 12.03 -56.56 -43.56
N ARG A 345 11.21 -57.35 -44.26
CA ARG A 345 11.51 -58.65 -44.95
C ARG A 345 11.98 -59.77 -44.00
N PRO A 346 11.59 -61.06 -44.20
CA PRO A 346 11.71 -61.78 -45.47
C PRO A 346 10.53 -62.71 -45.90
N LEU A 347 10.80 -63.49 -46.96
CA LEU A 347 9.91 -64.41 -47.71
C LEU A 347 10.34 -65.89 -47.53
N PHE A 348 9.69 -66.79 -48.30
CA PHE A 348 10.01 -68.22 -48.57
C PHE A 348 9.49 -69.27 -47.55
N HIS A 349 9.16 -70.53 -47.93
CA HIS A 349 8.47 -71.04 -49.15
C HIS A 349 8.02 -72.52 -48.96
N GLN A 350 6.94 -72.93 -49.63
CA GLN A 350 6.51 -74.31 -50.00
C GLN A 350 6.79 -75.55 -49.09
N SER A 351 5.72 -76.27 -48.69
CA SER A 351 5.46 -77.74 -48.90
C SER A 351 4.48 -78.30 -47.84
N GLY A 352 3.71 -79.38 -48.07
CA GLY A 352 3.30 -80.01 -49.34
C GLY A 352 2.82 -81.48 -49.24
N LYS A 353 1.73 -81.84 -49.95
CA LYS A 353 1.27 -83.22 -50.32
C LYS A 353 0.79 -84.15 -49.17
N THR A 354 -0.12 -85.14 -49.31
CA THR A 354 -1.12 -85.61 -50.32
C THR A 354 -2.20 -86.43 -49.53
N ASN A 355 -3.14 -87.27 -50.00
CA ASN A 355 -3.45 -88.02 -51.25
C ASN A 355 -4.95 -88.47 -51.26
N VAL A 356 -5.38 -89.27 -52.26
CA VAL A 356 -6.52 -90.25 -52.20
C VAL A 356 -7.97 -89.64 -52.17
N VAL A 357 -9.09 -90.37 -52.35
CA VAL A 357 -9.62 -91.35 -53.37
C VAL A 357 -11.02 -91.84 -52.87
N VAL A 358 -12.08 -92.19 -53.63
CA VAL A 358 -12.43 -92.16 -55.08
C VAL A 358 -13.98 -92.21 -55.25
N GLY A 359 -14.52 -91.89 -56.44
CA GLY A 359 -15.95 -91.96 -56.83
C GLY A 359 -16.47 -90.58 -57.26
N ARG A 360 -17.03 -90.33 -58.46
CA ARG A 360 -18.18 -90.93 -59.19
C ARG A 360 -19.52 -90.69 -58.45
N GLU A 361 -20.61 -90.23 -59.07
CA GLU A 361 -21.03 -90.25 -60.50
C GLU A 361 -21.45 -88.88 -61.09
N ASP A 362 -22.11 -88.87 -62.26
CA ASP A 362 -22.42 -87.71 -63.12
C ASP A 362 -23.66 -86.89 -62.71
N GLY A 363 -23.65 -85.59 -63.07
CA GLY A 363 -24.83 -84.70 -63.00
C GLY A 363 -24.46 -83.25 -62.69
N GLY A 364 -24.39 -82.36 -63.70
CA GLY A 364 -24.19 -80.91 -63.46
C GLY A 364 -23.21 -80.17 -64.36
N LYS A 365 -23.07 -80.56 -65.64
CA LYS A 365 -22.21 -79.85 -66.62
C LYS A 365 -22.83 -78.52 -67.09
N GLU A 366 -24.16 -78.44 -67.16
CA GLU A 366 -24.90 -77.32 -67.77
C GLU A 366 -24.96 -76.07 -66.88
N LEU A 367 -25.36 -76.22 -65.61
CA LEU A 367 -25.36 -75.13 -64.60
C LEU A 367 -23.98 -74.45 -64.44
N LYS A 368 -22.87 -75.18 -64.63
CA LYS A 368 -21.51 -74.61 -64.58
C LYS A 368 -21.18 -73.76 -65.81
N ALA A 369 -21.73 -74.08 -66.98
CA ALA A 369 -21.55 -73.29 -68.20
C ALA A 369 -22.30 -71.95 -68.11
N GLU A 370 -23.55 -71.96 -67.64
CA GLU A 370 -24.34 -70.73 -67.50
C GLU A 370 -23.79 -69.81 -66.39
N LEU A 371 -23.42 -70.37 -65.24
CA LEU A 371 -22.80 -69.61 -64.13
C LEU A 371 -21.49 -68.92 -64.57
N THR A 372 -20.67 -69.59 -65.40
CA THR A 372 -19.42 -68.99 -65.91
C THR A 372 -19.65 -67.94 -66.99
N LYS A 373 -20.76 -68.02 -67.76
CA LYS A 373 -21.17 -66.94 -68.66
C LYS A 373 -21.63 -65.70 -67.88
N LYS A 374 -22.58 -65.86 -66.94
CA LYS A 374 -23.08 -64.77 -66.08
C LYS A 374 -21.96 -64.07 -65.30
N LYS A 375 -20.97 -64.83 -64.81
CA LYS A 375 -19.83 -64.27 -64.07
C LYS A 375 -18.94 -63.38 -64.94
N ARG A 376 -18.73 -63.72 -66.22
CA ARG A 376 -17.98 -62.89 -67.19
C ARG A 376 -18.74 -61.62 -67.59
N GLU A 377 -20.06 -61.69 -67.70
CA GLU A 377 -20.91 -60.51 -67.92
C GLU A 377 -20.83 -59.54 -66.72
N LEU A 378 -20.86 -60.07 -65.50
CA LEU A 378 -20.71 -59.29 -64.26
C LEU A 378 -19.33 -58.62 -64.14
N GLU A 379 -18.24 -59.31 -64.52
CA GLU A 379 -16.89 -58.74 -64.52
C GLU A 379 -16.74 -57.59 -65.52
N ARG A 380 -17.36 -57.67 -66.71
CA ARG A 380 -17.39 -56.55 -67.67
C ARG A 380 -18.11 -55.33 -67.10
N MET A 381 -19.36 -55.50 -66.67
CA MET A 381 -20.16 -54.43 -66.06
C MET A 381 -19.48 -53.79 -64.85
N LYS A 382 -18.67 -54.56 -64.10
CA LYS A 382 -17.87 -54.02 -63.00
C LYS A 382 -16.70 -53.16 -63.50
N ASN A 383 -15.94 -53.63 -64.49
CA ASN A 383 -14.83 -52.85 -65.08
C ASN A 383 -15.32 -51.54 -65.70
N ASP A 384 -16.45 -51.58 -66.42
CA ASP A 384 -17.05 -50.39 -67.05
C ASP A 384 -17.52 -49.37 -65.99
N LYS A 385 -18.10 -49.85 -64.88
CA LYS A 385 -18.42 -49.01 -63.71
C LYS A 385 -17.17 -48.41 -63.07
N ASP A 386 -16.14 -49.23 -62.83
CA ASP A 386 -14.90 -48.80 -62.18
C ASP A 386 -14.10 -47.80 -63.05
N LEU A 387 -14.30 -47.82 -64.37
CA LEU A 387 -13.83 -46.78 -65.31
C LEU A 387 -14.63 -45.49 -65.17
N ALA A 388 -15.97 -45.54 -65.28
CA ALA A 388 -16.84 -44.37 -65.16
C ALA A 388 -16.70 -43.64 -63.80
N VAL A 389 -16.44 -44.38 -62.72
CA VAL A 389 -16.14 -43.81 -61.39
C VAL A 389 -14.84 -43.00 -61.39
N ARG A 390 -13.82 -43.41 -62.17
CA ARG A 390 -12.56 -42.65 -62.30
C ARG A 390 -12.76 -41.36 -63.09
N GLU A 391 -13.53 -41.42 -64.18
CA GLU A 391 -13.86 -40.23 -64.99
C GLU A 391 -14.68 -39.21 -64.17
N MET A 392 -15.68 -39.68 -63.43
CA MET A 392 -16.43 -38.85 -62.47
C MET A 392 -15.53 -38.25 -61.38
N GLY A 393 -14.54 -39.00 -60.89
CA GLY A 393 -13.53 -38.50 -59.95
C GLY A 393 -12.67 -37.37 -60.54
N PHE A 394 -12.20 -37.54 -61.78
CA PHE A 394 -11.42 -36.53 -62.49
C PHE A 394 -12.24 -35.25 -62.77
N LEU A 395 -13.47 -35.40 -63.26
CA LEU A 395 -14.39 -34.28 -63.51
C LEU A 395 -14.74 -33.53 -62.23
N LYS A 396 -14.98 -34.24 -61.11
CA LYS A 396 -15.25 -33.62 -59.81
C LYS A 396 -14.04 -32.86 -59.26
N SER A 397 -12.83 -33.38 -59.47
CA SER A 397 -11.58 -32.68 -59.13
C SER A 397 -11.42 -31.39 -59.95
N LYS A 398 -11.61 -31.46 -61.28
CA LYS A 398 -11.54 -30.30 -62.17
C LYS A 398 -12.60 -29.23 -61.86
N LEU A 399 -13.81 -29.66 -61.51
CA LEU A 399 -14.88 -28.75 -61.06
C LEU A 399 -14.48 -28.01 -59.78
N LYS A 400 -13.89 -28.71 -58.79
CA LYS A 400 -13.44 -28.09 -57.54
C LYS A 400 -12.35 -27.04 -57.81
N ASN A 401 -11.34 -27.35 -58.62
CA ASN A 401 -10.27 -26.39 -58.91
C ASN A 401 -10.82 -25.09 -59.53
N MET A 402 -11.73 -25.17 -60.51
CA MET A 402 -12.35 -23.97 -61.09
C MET A 402 -13.23 -23.20 -60.10
N GLN A 403 -13.81 -23.88 -59.12
CA GLN A 403 -14.61 -23.26 -58.06
C GLN A 403 -13.73 -22.54 -57.03
N ASP A 404 -12.64 -23.19 -56.59
CA ASP A 404 -11.61 -22.60 -55.72
C ASP A 404 -10.94 -21.37 -56.41
N GLU A 405 -10.67 -21.44 -57.73
CA GLU A 405 -10.15 -20.33 -58.54
C GLU A 405 -11.14 -19.15 -58.63
N PHE A 406 -12.43 -19.42 -58.86
CA PHE A 406 -13.46 -18.39 -58.96
C PHE A 406 -13.68 -17.67 -57.63
N GLU A 407 -13.76 -18.43 -56.52
CA GLU A 407 -13.91 -17.87 -55.17
C GLU A 407 -12.71 -16.95 -54.83
N GLY A 408 -11.48 -17.39 -55.12
CA GLY A 408 -10.27 -16.59 -54.96
C GLY A 408 -10.18 -15.35 -55.87
N LEU A 409 -10.99 -15.26 -56.93
CA LEU A 409 -11.13 -14.07 -57.77
C LEU A 409 -12.16 -13.09 -57.19
N VAL A 410 -13.26 -13.60 -56.64
CA VAL A 410 -14.31 -12.79 -55.98
C VAL A 410 -13.76 -12.07 -54.75
N THR A 411 -12.95 -12.73 -53.91
CA THR A 411 -12.34 -12.08 -52.72
C THR A 411 -11.51 -10.86 -53.10
N LYS A 412 -10.66 -10.99 -54.13
CA LYS A 412 -9.81 -9.90 -54.65
C LYS A 412 -10.62 -8.76 -55.27
N MET A 413 -11.79 -9.06 -55.83
CA MET A 413 -12.69 -8.04 -56.36
C MET A 413 -13.40 -7.27 -55.23
N ALA A 414 -13.76 -7.95 -54.13
CA ALA A 414 -14.39 -7.33 -52.97
C ALA A 414 -13.43 -6.39 -52.21
N GLU A 415 -12.14 -6.75 -52.11
CA GLU A 415 -11.09 -5.91 -51.49
C GLU A 415 -11.00 -4.54 -52.17
N ASN A 416 -10.98 -4.50 -53.50
CA ASN A 416 -10.82 -3.30 -54.34
C ASN A 416 -12.09 -2.44 -54.49
N THR A 417 -13.08 -2.56 -53.61
CA THR A 417 -14.31 -1.76 -53.70
C THR A 417 -14.05 -0.29 -53.30
N ILE A 418 -14.47 0.69 -54.11
CA ILE A 418 -14.35 2.15 -53.85
C ILE A 418 -14.84 2.54 -52.43
N ALA A 419 -15.88 1.88 -51.93
CA ALA A 419 -16.39 2.09 -50.57
C ALA A 419 -15.37 1.80 -49.46
N ASN A 420 -14.45 0.83 -49.67
CA ASN A 420 -13.37 0.52 -48.73
C ASN A 420 -12.33 1.65 -48.72
N ARG A 421 -11.89 2.13 -49.90
CA ARG A 421 -11.01 3.31 -49.99
C ARG A 421 -11.63 4.54 -49.32
N LEU A 422 -12.90 4.83 -49.60
CA LEU A 422 -13.60 5.97 -49.00
C LEU A 422 -13.60 5.87 -47.46
N LYS A 423 -13.79 4.68 -46.90
CA LYS A 423 -13.73 4.40 -45.46
C LYS A 423 -12.31 4.62 -44.89
N ILE A 424 -11.26 4.23 -45.61
CA ILE A 424 -9.85 4.48 -45.25
C ILE A 424 -9.56 5.98 -45.27
N VAL A 425 -9.90 6.67 -46.36
CA VAL A 425 -9.74 8.12 -46.55
C VAL A 425 -10.43 8.92 -45.44
N ILE A 426 -11.66 8.58 -45.07
CA ILE A 426 -12.39 9.21 -43.95
C ILE A 426 -11.63 9.01 -42.62
N GLY A 427 -11.11 7.80 -42.37
CA GLY A 427 -10.32 7.52 -41.16
C GLY A 427 -9.00 8.28 -41.09
N LEU A 428 -8.29 8.43 -42.22
CA LEU A 428 -7.06 9.21 -42.32
C LEU A 428 -7.31 10.71 -42.15
N ALA A 429 -8.33 11.26 -42.84
CA ALA A 429 -8.70 12.67 -42.73
C ALA A 429 -9.16 13.05 -41.31
N ALA A 430 -9.81 12.15 -40.58
CA ALA A 430 -10.16 12.36 -39.18
C ALA A 430 -8.92 12.51 -38.28
N LYS A 431 -7.91 11.63 -38.45
CA LYS A 431 -6.62 11.74 -37.71
C LYS A 431 -5.88 13.02 -38.05
N ILE A 432 -5.80 13.39 -39.32
CA ILE A 432 -5.10 14.60 -39.76
C ILE A 432 -5.76 15.87 -39.23
N ARG A 433 -7.09 15.92 -39.12
CA ARG A 433 -7.81 17.03 -38.46
C ARG A 433 -7.43 17.16 -36.97
N GLN A 434 -7.20 16.05 -36.27
CA GLN A 434 -6.66 16.08 -34.90
C GLN A 434 -5.22 16.64 -34.86
N PHE A 435 -4.30 16.13 -35.68
CA PHE A 435 -2.91 16.63 -35.69
C PHE A 435 -2.80 18.11 -36.13
N ARG A 436 -3.61 18.55 -37.11
CA ARG A 436 -3.72 19.96 -37.51
C ARG A 436 -4.18 20.88 -36.37
N SER A 437 -4.98 20.37 -35.42
CA SER A 437 -5.39 21.12 -34.21
C SER A 437 -4.32 21.18 -33.12
N GLN A 438 -3.44 20.17 -33.02
CA GLN A 438 -2.31 20.16 -32.08
C GLN A 438 -1.19 21.11 -32.53
N PHE A 439 -0.97 21.22 -33.85
CA PHE A 439 0.08 22.02 -34.47
C PHE A 439 -0.50 22.93 -35.58
N PRO A 440 -1.17 24.04 -35.22
CA PRO A 440 -1.71 24.99 -36.18
C PRO A 440 -0.59 25.80 -36.85
N THR A 441 -0.65 25.92 -38.17
CA THR A 441 0.23 26.80 -38.96
C THR A 441 -0.29 28.24 -38.87
N GLY A 442 0.55 29.17 -38.43
CA GLY A 442 0.23 30.60 -38.33
C GLY A 442 -0.41 31.08 -37.01
N GLN A 443 -0.80 30.19 -36.10
CA GLN A 443 -1.31 30.55 -34.77
C GLN A 443 -0.35 30.10 -33.64
N LYS A 444 -0.56 30.64 -32.43
CA LYS A 444 0.10 30.11 -31.23
C LYS A 444 -0.39 28.67 -30.98
N SER A 445 0.54 27.76 -30.69
CA SER A 445 0.20 26.41 -30.23
C SER A 445 -0.07 26.41 -28.73
N MET A 446 -0.90 25.51 -28.20
CA MET A 446 -1.22 25.46 -26.76
C MET A 446 0.03 25.34 -25.87
N LEU A 447 1.09 24.68 -26.36
CA LEU A 447 2.39 24.63 -25.70
C LEU A 447 3.04 26.03 -25.53
N GLU A 448 2.85 26.95 -26.50
CA GLU A 448 3.36 28.32 -26.40
C GLU A 448 2.52 29.19 -25.47
N GLU A 449 1.21 28.95 -25.37
CA GLU A 449 0.37 29.57 -24.35
C GLU A 449 0.81 29.16 -22.95
N ALA A 450 1.10 27.86 -22.75
CA ALA A 450 1.61 27.35 -21.49
C ALA A 450 3.02 27.85 -21.16
N ILE A 451 3.93 27.93 -22.15
CA ILE A 451 5.27 28.55 -21.98
C ILE A 451 5.15 30.04 -21.64
N CYS A 452 4.23 30.78 -22.28
CA CYS A 452 3.98 32.18 -21.94
C CYS A 452 3.40 32.36 -20.53
N LEU A 453 2.60 31.40 -20.03
CA LEU A 453 2.05 31.45 -18.68
C LEU A 453 3.13 31.10 -17.63
N ALA A 454 3.91 30.04 -17.84
CA ALA A 454 5.01 29.67 -16.94
C ALA A 454 6.11 30.76 -16.83
N GLN A 455 6.27 31.59 -17.87
CA GLN A 455 7.24 32.69 -17.91
C GLN A 455 6.61 34.10 -17.78
N SER A 456 5.39 34.22 -17.27
CA SER A 456 4.77 35.54 -17.00
C SER A 456 5.41 36.21 -15.78
N ALA A 457 5.46 37.55 -15.78
CA ALA A 457 5.96 38.32 -14.63
C ALA A 457 5.17 38.10 -13.33
N ASP A 458 3.92 37.63 -13.44
CA ASP A 458 2.99 37.34 -12.33
C ASP A 458 3.21 35.95 -11.69
N ARG A 459 4.32 35.26 -12.01
CA ARG A 459 4.68 33.97 -11.43
C ARG A 459 4.95 34.12 -9.93
N VAL A 460 4.24 33.34 -9.11
CA VAL A 460 4.44 33.34 -7.65
C VAL A 460 5.53 32.34 -7.28
N GLU A 461 6.59 32.84 -6.65
CA GLU A 461 7.72 32.06 -6.15
C GLU A 461 7.81 32.17 -4.62
N ASN A 462 8.57 31.28 -3.97
CA ASN A 462 8.80 31.34 -2.52
C ASN A 462 9.51 32.64 -2.07
N THR A 463 10.07 33.41 -3.01
CA THR A 463 10.70 34.72 -2.83
C THR A 463 9.72 35.91 -2.93
N SER A 464 8.47 35.68 -3.36
CA SER A 464 7.49 36.75 -3.63
C SER A 464 7.02 37.48 -2.36
N SER A 465 7.02 36.83 -1.19
CA SER A 465 6.80 37.49 0.11
C SER A 465 8.14 37.70 0.83
N LYS A 466 8.40 38.96 1.22
CA LYS A 466 9.56 39.34 2.05
C LYS A 466 9.23 39.29 3.54
N THR A 467 7.93 39.32 3.88
CA THR A 467 7.41 39.35 5.25
C THR A 467 7.25 37.96 5.86
N LEU A 468 7.02 36.91 5.06
CA LEU A 468 6.80 35.56 5.57
C LEU A 468 7.92 35.01 6.48
N PRO A 469 9.23 35.19 6.18
CA PRO A 469 10.30 34.78 7.11
C PRO A 469 10.24 35.53 8.45
N ALA A 470 9.83 36.80 8.45
CA ALA A 470 9.67 37.59 9.67
C ALA A 470 8.46 37.12 10.49
N VAL A 471 7.35 36.73 9.85
CA VAL A 471 6.20 36.10 10.53
C VAL A 471 6.61 34.77 11.15
N VAL A 472 7.29 33.88 10.41
CA VAL A 472 7.74 32.58 10.93
C VAL A 472 8.69 32.75 12.13
N SER A 473 9.63 33.69 12.06
CA SER A 473 10.52 34.01 13.18
C SER A 473 9.80 34.60 14.40
N SER A 474 8.67 35.29 14.22
CA SER A 474 7.94 35.92 15.33
C SER A 474 6.93 34.94 15.95
N LEU A 475 6.44 34.00 15.14
CA LEU A 475 5.64 32.85 15.58
C LEU A 475 6.48 31.86 16.39
N SER A 476 7.74 31.62 16.02
CA SER A 476 8.64 30.78 16.82
C SER A 476 8.97 31.42 18.18
N THR A 477 9.19 32.74 18.25
CA THR A 477 9.37 33.43 19.54
C THR A 477 8.11 33.46 20.40
N TYR A 478 6.91 33.62 19.81
CA TYR A 478 5.65 33.53 20.56
C TYR A 478 5.46 32.12 21.16
N ARG A 479 5.65 31.07 20.35
CA ARG A 479 5.56 29.67 20.80
C ARG A 479 6.63 29.31 21.83
N ALA A 480 7.83 29.88 21.73
CA ALA A 480 8.88 29.71 22.74
C ALA A 480 8.46 30.31 24.09
N ALA A 481 7.99 31.55 24.12
CA ALA A 481 7.52 32.21 25.35
C ALA A 481 6.32 31.48 25.98
N GLN A 482 5.36 31.00 25.17
CA GLN A 482 4.28 30.14 25.66
C GLN A 482 4.79 28.85 26.33
N LYS A 483 5.80 28.21 25.72
CA LYS A 483 6.41 26.99 26.26
C LYS A 483 7.17 27.27 27.56
N GLU A 484 7.93 28.36 27.63
CA GLU A 484 8.65 28.79 28.83
C GLU A 484 7.70 28.99 30.01
N ILE A 485 6.58 29.70 29.81
CA ILE A 485 5.49 29.83 30.79
C ILE A 485 4.96 28.45 31.23
N SER A 486 4.66 27.55 30.29
CA SER A 486 4.15 26.20 30.60
C SER A 486 5.12 25.32 31.41
N THR A 487 6.42 25.63 31.38
CA THR A 487 7.47 24.95 32.16
C THR A 487 7.86 25.66 33.46
N CYS A 488 7.34 26.87 33.70
CA CYS A 488 7.68 27.67 34.87
C CYS A 488 7.11 27.05 36.16
N LYS A 489 7.89 27.14 37.24
CA LYS A 489 7.52 26.64 38.59
C LYS A 489 7.58 27.74 39.65
N CYS A 490 7.92 28.97 39.26
CA CYS A 490 8.30 30.07 40.15
C CYS A 490 7.41 31.28 39.89
N MET A 491 6.45 31.57 40.78
CA MET A 491 5.51 32.69 40.62
C MET A 491 6.19 34.06 40.45
N ASN A 492 7.42 34.23 40.94
CA ASN A 492 8.19 35.48 40.81
C ASN A 492 8.68 35.75 39.36
N GLU A 493 8.94 34.70 38.58
CA GLU A 493 9.45 34.80 37.19
C GLU A 493 8.30 34.86 36.18
N LEU A 494 7.12 34.35 36.57
CA LEU A 494 5.94 34.22 35.74
C LEU A 494 5.48 35.57 35.12
N GLN A 495 5.55 36.67 35.88
CA GLN A 495 5.10 37.97 35.38
C GLN A 495 5.98 38.52 34.25
N ASP A 496 7.30 38.32 34.32
CA ASP A 496 8.22 38.77 33.28
C ASP A 496 8.12 37.89 32.01
N LEU A 497 7.85 36.58 32.18
CA LEU A 497 7.54 35.70 31.06
C LEU A 497 6.21 36.08 30.37
N ILE A 498 5.17 36.44 31.13
CA ILE A 498 3.91 36.99 30.59
C ILE A 498 4.17 38.29 29.81
N ASN A 499 4.93 39.23 30.39
CA ASN A 499 5.30 40.49 29.72
C ASN A 499 6.05 40.24 28.39
N SER A 500 6.98 39.27 28.39
CA SER A 500 7.73 38.83 27.19
C SER A 500 6.81 38.23 26.13
N ARG A 501 5.92 37.31 26.51
CA ARG A 501 4.92 36.72 25.61
C ARG A 501 4.01 37.78 25.00
N ASP A 502 3.53 38.74 25.80
CA ASP A 502 2.57 39.75 25.32
C ASP A 502 3.22 40.76 24.37
N LEU A 503 4.51 41.03 24.53
CA LEU A 503 5.31 41.76 23.55
C LEU A 503 5.43 40.95 22.24
N ALA A 504 5.79 39.66 22.32
CA ALA A 504 5.86 38.78 21.16
C ALA A 504 4.50 38.60 20.46
N ARG A 505 3.38 38.54 21.19
CA ARG A 505 2.01 38.48 20.65
C ARG A 505 1.67 39.72 19.82
N LYS A 506 2.03 40.90 20.31
CA LYS A 506 1.81 42.20 19.63
C LYS A 506 2.69 42.34 18.38
N ASP A 507 3.97 41.99 18.48
CA ASP A 507 4.91 41.98 17.36
C ASP A 507 4.48 40.98 16.25
N LEU A 508 4.07 39.77 16.64
CA LEU A 508 3.50 38.77 15.73
C LEU A 508 2.23 39.28 15.04
N ASN A 509 1.30 39.92 15.76
CA ASN A 509 0.06 40.44 15.18
C ASN A 509 0.31 41.56 14.15
N VAL A 510 1.25 42.47 14.43
CA VAL A 510 1.66 43.52 13.47
C VAL A 510 2.24 42.89 12.20
N LYS A 511 3.14 41.91 12.34
CA LYS A 511 3.77 41.23 11.20
C LYS A 511 2.80 40.36 10.40
N LEU A 512 1.86 39.67 11.07
CA LEU A 512 0.77 38.93 10.41
C LEU A 512 -0.09 39.86 9.57
N THR A 513 -0.46 41.03 10.11
CA THR A 513 -1.29 42.02 9.40
C THR A 513 -0.61 42.50 8.12
N VAL A 514 0.67 42.88 8.19
CA VAL A 514 1.44 43.30 7.00
C VAL A 514 1.64 42.14 6.00
N CYS A 515 1.82 40.91 6.46
CA CYS A 515 1.96 39.73 5.60
C CYS A 515 0.65 39.40 4.87
N LEU A 516 -0.49 39.43 5.56
CA LEU A 516 -1.81 39.25 4.94
C LEU A 516 -2.11 40.36 3.93
N GLU A 517 -1.79 41.61 4.28
CA GLU A 517 -1.85 42.73 3.34
C GLU A 517 -0.95 42.55 2.10
N GLU A 518 0.20 41.87 2.19
CA GLU A 518 1.03 41.53 1.02
C GLU A 518 0.41 40.38 0.19
N LEU A 519 -0.12 39.35 0.85
CA LEU A 519 -0.73 38.18 0.20
C LEU A 519 -2.04 38.53 -0.53
N ASP A 520 -2.88 39.37 0.05
CA ASP A 520 -4.15 39.83 -0.54
C ASP A 520 -3.94 40.67 -1.83
N LYS A 521 -2.74 41.24 -2.01
CA LYS A 521 -2.34 41.97 -3.23
C LYS A 521 -1.92 41.03 -4.37
N ILE A 522 -1.75 39.73 -4.12
CA ILE A 522 -1.37 38.72 -5.12
C ILE A 522 -2.66 37.99 -5.58
N PRO A 523 -2.94 37.88 -6.90
CA PRO A 523 -4.16 37.24 -7.42
C PRO A 523 -4.10 35.70 -7.37
N LEU A 524 -3.83 35.12 -6.19
CA LEU A 524 -3.58 33.69 -5.95
C LEU A 524 -4.68 32.78 -6.53
N GLN A 525 -5.95 33.15 -6.33
CA GLN A 525 -7.10 32.34 -6.77
C GLN A 525 -7.30 32.35 -8.29
N GLU A 526 -7.13 33.50 -8.94
CA GLU A 526 -7.23 33.63 -10.40
C GLU A 526 -6.08 32.90 -11.06
N ARG A 527 -4.86 33.11 -10.56
CA ARG A 527 -3.64 32.44 -11.05
C ARG A 527 -3.72 30.93 -10.92
N LYS A 528 -4.17 30.39 -9.77
CA LYS A 528 -4.37 28.95 -9.56
C LYS A 528 -5.38 28.36 -10.55
N LYS A 529 -6.49 29.06 -10.79
CA LYS A 529 -7.53 28.65 -11.75
C LYS A 529 -7.01 28.62 -13.20
N ASP A 530 -6.15 29.56 -13.59
CA ASP A 530 -5.55 29.58 -14.92
C ASP A 530 -4.51 28.47 -15.10
N VAL A 531 -3.65 28.22 -14.11
CA VAL A 531 -2.72 27.06 -14.08
C VAL A 531 -3.49 25.75 -14.21
N GLU A 532 -4.53 25.52 -13.41
CA GLU A 532 -5.41 24.34 -13.52
C GLU A 532 -6.06 24.21 -14.90
N THR A 533 -6.53 25.34 -15.47
CA THR A 533 -7.19 25.35 -16.78
C THR A 533 -6.22 25.00 -17.90
N MET A 534 -4.97 25.48 -17.82
CA MET A 534 -3.91 25.13 -18.77
C MET A 534 -3.45 23.69 -18.61
N GLU A 535 -3.29 23.17 -17.39
CA GLU A 535 -2.95 21.75 -17.19
C GLU A 535 -4.04 20.83 -17.77
N LYS A 536 -5.32 21.14 -17.51
CA LYS A 536 -6.48 20.40 -18.07
C LYS A 536 -6.54 20.49 -19.61
N LYS A 537 -6.10 21.59 -20.23
CA LYS A 537 -5.96 21.71 -21.70
C LYS A 537 -4.78 20.89 -22.24
N LEU A 538 -3.61 20.96 -21.62
CA LEU A 538 -2.41 20.21 -22.00
C LEU A 538 -2.65 18.70 -21.90
N ASN A 539 -3.24 18.24 -20.79
CA ASN A 539 -3.57 16.84 -20.54
C ASN A 539 -4.56 16.27 -21.58
N ARG A 540 -5.49 17.08 -22.09
CA ARG A 540 -6.41 16.69 -23.19
C ARG A 540 -5.72 16.61 -24.55
N THR A 541 -4.83 17.56 -24.83
CA THR A 541 -4.27 17.78 -26.17
C THR A 541 -3.03 16.93 -26.46
N TYR A 542 -2.18 16.71 -25.45
CA TYR A 542 -0.89 16.00 -25.57
C TYR A 542 -0.84 14.71 -24.73
N SER A 543 -2.00 14.08 -24.48
CA SER A 543 -2.11 12.79 -23.79
C SER A 543 -1.25 11.69 -24.43
N GLN A 544 -1.18 11.66 -25.77
CA GLN A 544 -0.34 10.78 -26.57
C GLN A 544 1.14 10.81 -26.13
N PHE A 545 1.70 12.02 -25.95
CA PHE A 545 3.09 12.22 -25.58
C PHE A 545 3.40 11.90 -24.11
N SER A 546 2.38 11.64 -23.28
CA SER A 546 2.57 11.27 -21.85
C SER A 546 3.05 9.81 -21.67
N ARG A 547 3.35 9.09 -22.76
CA ARG A 547 3.93 7.74 -22.75
C ARG A 547 5.46 7.72 -22.87
N PHE A 548 6.08 8.82 -23.28
CA PHE A 548 7.54 8.86 -23.50
C PHE A 548 8.26 9.18 -22.19
N VAL A 549 9.24 8.34 -21.85
CA VAL A 549 10.07 8.54 -20.65
C VAL A 549 11.09 9.65 -20.94
N VAL A 550 10.97 10.74 -20.18
CA VAL A 550 11.90 11.88 -20.23
C VAL A 550 12.93 11.67 -19.12
N HIS A 551 14.21 11.50 -19.50
CA HIS A 551 15.29 11.18 -18.56
C HIS A 551 15.95 12.41 -17.92
N GLU A 552 15.86 13.58 -18.56
CA GLU A 552 16.37 14.86 -18.04
C GLU A 552 15.32 15.96 -18.29
N CYS A 553 15.24 16.93 -17.38
CA CYS A 553 14.29 18.05 -17.47
C CYS A 553 15.05 19.38 -17.51
N PRO A 554 15.50 19.86 -18.70
CA PRO A 554 16.21 21.12 -18.83
C PRO A 554 15.33 22.33 -18.49
N SER A 555 15.96 23.44 -18.13
CA SER A 555 15.27 24.72 -17.91
C SER A 555 14.56 25.22 -19.18
N LEU A 556 13.36 25.77 -19.01
CA LEU A 556 12.49 26.14 -20.12
C LEU A 556 13.11 27.19 -21.05
N GLU A 557 13.99 28.06 -20.53
CA GLU A 557 14.72 29.08 -21.29
C GLU A 557 15.60 28.49 -22.39
N ASN A 558 16.35 27.44 -22.08
CA ASN A 558 17.24 26.77 -23.05
C ASN A 558 16.42 26.04 -24.12
N LEU A 559 15.35 25.35 -23.71
CA LEU A 559 14.46 24.64 -24.63
C LEU A 559 13.65 25.58 -25.53
N ARG A 560 13.29 26.79 -25.07
CA ARG A 560 12.52 27.78 -25.83
C ARG A 560 13.21 28.22 -27.12
N ALA A 561 14.54 28.37 -27.10
CA ALA A 561 15.30 28.70 -28.31
C ALA A 561 15.29 27.55 -29.33
N GLY A 562 15.57 26.33 -28.87
CA GLY A 562 15.52 25.11 -29.69
C GLY A 562 14.13 24.86 -30.28
N PHE A 563 13.08 24.96 -29.47
CA PHE A 563 11.70 24.79 -29.91
C PHE A 563 11.28 25.80 -30.98
N LYS A 564 11.67 27.08 -30.83
CA LYS A 564 11.34 28.11 -31.82
C LYS A 564 12.00 27.83 -33.18
N ALA A 565 13.27 27.41 -33.18
CA ALA A 565 13.99 27.02 -34.40
C ALA A 565 13.40 25.74 -35.04
N TRP A 566 13.10 24.74 -34.21
CA TRP A 566 12.46 23.49 -34.62
C TRP A 566 11.08 23.73 -35.25
N LYS A 567 10.22 24.52 -34.58
CA LYS A 567 8.88 24.86 -35.07
C LYS A 567 8.93 25.66 -36.36
N ALA A 568 9.89 26.57 -36.52
CA ALA A 568 10.08 27.29 -37.78
C ALA A 568 10.39 26.34 -38.95
N LYS A 569 11.27 25.35 -38.74
CA LYS A 569 11.56 24.31 -39.74
C LYS A 569 10.34 23.42 -40.01
N LYS A 570 9.66 22.95 -38.96
CA LYS A 570 8.49 22.07 -39.08
C LYS A 570 7.28 22.73 -39.71
N ASN A 571 7.06 24.03 -39.48
CA ASN A 571 5.99 24.76 -40.16
C ASN A 571 6.13 24.70 -41.68
N HIS A 572 7.35 24.81 -42.22
CA HIS A 572 7.60 24.68 -43.66
C HIS A 572 7.40 23.24 -44.15
N GLU A 573 7.92 22.24 -43.42
CA GLU A 573 7.67 20.81 -43.70
C GLU A 573 6.16 20.46 -43.66
N PHE A 574 5.36 21.13 -42.82
CA PHE A 574 3.91 20.98 -42.77
C PHE A 574 3.18 21.75 -43.86
N GLU A 575 3.62 22.94 -44.24
CA GLU A 575 2.95 23.82 -45.21
C GLU A 575 2.93 23.18 -46.61
N ASP A 576 4.07 22.68 -47.08
CA ASP A 576 4.20 21.99 -48.38
C ASP A 576 3.28 20.76 -48.48
N VAL A 577 3.19 19.98 -47.39
CA VAL A 577 2.43 18.72 -47.37
C VAL A 577 0.94 18.98 -47.16
N ARG A 578 0.56 19.97 -46.33
CA ARG A 578 -0.83 20.42 -46.18
C ARG A 578 -1.38 21.00 -47.48
N MET A 579 -0.58 21.77 -48.22
CA MET A 579 -0.97 22.26 -49.56
C MET A 579 -1.28 21.11 -50.53
N ALA A 580 -0.49 20.03 -50.51
CA ALA A 580 -0.75 18.85 -51.34
C ALA A 580 -2.04 18.11 -50.94
N THR A 581 -2.27 17.90 -49.63
CA THR A 581 -3.52 17.32 -49.11
C THR A 581 -4.73 18.18 -49.48
N ASP A 582 -4.67 19.49 -49.25
CA ASP A 582 -5.77 20.42 -49.51
C ASP A 582 -6.08 20.56 -51.01
N PHE A 583 -5.07 20.44 -51.88
CA PHE A 583 -5.25 20.39 -53.33
C PHE A 583 -5.98 19.10 -53.75
N SER A 584 -5.57 17.94 -53.23
CA SER A 584 -6.25 16.67 -53.51
C SER A 584 -7.65 16.56 -52.88
N GLU A 585 -7.89 17.16 -51.70
CA GLU A 585 -9.24 17.28 -51.13
C GLU A 585 -10.14 18.11 -52.05
N ARG A 586 -9.66 19.24 -52.59
CA ARG A 586 -10.41 20.05 -53.57
C ARG A 586 -10.71 19.29 -54.85
N ALA A 587 -9.73 18.58 -55.43
CA ALA A 587 -9.95 17.77 -56.63
C ALA A 587 -11.04 16.69 -56.42
N VAL A 588 -11.03 16.03 -55.26
CA VAL A 588 -12.08 15.06 -54.89
C VAL A 588 -13.44 15.74 -54.63
N GLN A 589 -13.46 16.91 -53.98
CA GLN A 589 -14.69 17.70 -53.78
C GLN A 589 -15.29 18.16 -55.11
N GLU A 590 -14.47 18.65 -56.05
CA GLU A 590 -14.88 19.08 -57.39
C GLU A 590 -15.45 17.91 -58.20
N ALA A 591 -14.82 16.74 -58.16
CA ALA A 591 -15.33 15.53 -58.78
C ALA A 591 -16.69 15.10 -58.18
N PHE A 592 -16.84 15.12 -56.85
CA PHE A 592 -18.15 14.87 -56.22
C PHE A 592 -19.21 15.92 -56.57
N VAL A 593 -18.83 17.19 -56.76
CA VAL A 593 -19.74 18.24 -57.24
C VAL A 593 -20.16 18.00 -58.70
N GLN A 594 -19.25 17.56 -59.57
CA GLN A 594 -19.57 17.16 -60.94
C GLN A 594 -20.53 15.96 -60.97
N VAL A 595 -20.24 14.90 -60.21
CA VAL A 595 -21.14 13.73 -60.06
C VAL A 595 -22.52 14.16 -59.53
N LYS A 596 -22.57 15.05 -58.52
CA LYS A 596 -23.83 15.60 -57.99
C LYS A 596 -24.60 16.44 -59.02
N LYS A 597 -23.91 17.18 -59.89
CA LYS A 597 -24.52 17.93 -61.01
C LYS A 597 -25.11 16.97 -62.05
N MET A 598 -24.41 15.90 -62.40
CA MET A 598 -24.88 14.86 -63.33
C MET A 598 -26.06 14.04 -62.78
N LEU A 599 -26.12 13.82 -61.47
CA LEU A 599 -27.26 13.18 -60.79
C LEU A 599 -28.46 14.12 -60.58
N SER A 600 -28.36 15.40 -60.95
CA SER A 600 -29.47 16.34 -60.86
C SER A 600 -30.32 16.32 -62.14
N LEU A 601 -31.63 16.03 -61.99
CA LEU A 601 -32.62 15.91 -63.08
C LEU A 601 -32.91 17.23 -63.84
N SER A 602 -32.10 18.26 -63.61
CA SER A 602 -32.23 19.63 -64.14
C SER A 602 -31.05 20.06 -65.02
N ALA A 603 -30.05 19.20 -65.25
CA ALA A 603 -28.93 19.48 -66.13
C ALA A 603 -29.30 19.18 -67.61
N THR A 604 -29.24 20.19 -68.47
CA THR A 604 -29.77 20.14 -69.86
C THR A 604 -28.69 20.02 -70.94
N GLU A 605 -27.46 19.61 -70.61
CA GLU A 605 -26.34 19.56 -71.55
C GLU A 605 -25.81 18.12 -71.75
N THR A 606 -25.42 17.82 -72.99
CA THR A 606 -25.26 16.46 -73.48
C THR A 606 -23.84 15.92 -73.39
N SER A 607 -23.65 14.87 -72.59
CA SER A 607 -22.79 13.72 -72.91
C SER A 607 -21.42 14.01 -73.55
N GLU A 608 -20.59 14.88 -72.96
CA GLU A 608 -19.15 14.66 -73.07
C GLU A 608 -18.76 13.41 -72.27
N LYS A 609 -17.88 12.59 -72.84
CA LYS A 609 -17.53 11.28 -72.29
C LYS A 609 -16.46 11.43 -71.20
N LEU A 610 -16.87 11.97 -70.06
CA LEU A 610 -16.02 12.22 -68.89
C LEU A 610 -15.45 10.90 -68.34
N ASP A 611 -14.17 10.67 -68.63
CA ASP A 611 -13.36 9.55 -68.12
C ASP A 611 -12.91 9.87 -66.68
N LEU A 612 -13.90 9.99 -65.79
CA LEU A 612 -13.71 10.53 -64.43
C LEU A 612 -13.16 9.45 -63.49
N ASP A 613 -11.83 9.32 -63.45
CA ASP A 613 -11.14 8.33 -62.61
C ASP A 613 -11.24 8.65 -61.11
N MET A 614 -12.37 8.27 -60.52
CA MET A 614 -12.64 8.38 -59.09
C MET A 614 -11.74 7.47 -58.25
N ASP A 615 -11.21 6.35 -58.78
CA ASP A 615 -10.29 5.51 -58.01
C ASP A 615 -8.89 6.13 -57.96
N GLY A 616 -8.40 6.70 -59.07
CA GLY A 616 -7.17 7.49 -59.12
C GLY A 616 -7.24 8.79 -58.32
N LEU A 617 -8.36 9.51 -58.33
CA LEU A 617 -8.56 10.68 -57.47
C LEU A 617 -8.62 10.31 -55.98
N LEU A 618 -9.29 9.21 -55.61
CA LEU A 618 -9.28 8.73 -54.23
C LEU A 618 -7.92 8.15 -53.82
N ALA A 619 -7.19 7.48 -54.71
CA ALA A 619 -5.86 6.94 -54.43
C ALA A 619 -4.79 8.06 -54.32
N THR A 620 -4.88 9.13 -55.10
CA THR A 620 -3.99 10.30 -54.95
C THR A 620 -4.28 11.08 -53.68
N TYR A 621 -5.54 11.24 -53.28
CA TYR A 621 -5.90 11.81 -51.98
C TYR A 621 -5.52 10.88 -50.81
N GLU A 622 -5.73 9.56 -50.93
CA GLU A 622 -5.28 8.55 -49.97
C GLU A 622 -3.76 8.63 -49.77
N HIS A 623 -2.98 8.71 -50.85
CA HIS A 623 -1.52 8.87 -50.80
C HIS A 623 -1.09 10.23 -50.21
N ALA A 624 -1.80 11.33 -50.51
CA ALA A 624 -1.53 12.64 -49.91
C ALA A 624 -1.79 12.61 -48.39
N LEU A 625 -2.91 12.02 -47.95
CA LEU A 625 -3.21 11.82 -46.54
C LEU A 625 -2.20 10.89 -45.86
N GLN A 626 -1.78 9.79 -46.49
CA GLN A 626 -0.71 8.93 -45.95
C GLN A 626 0.62 9.69 -45.81
N ARG A 627 0.96 10.54 -46.77
CA ARG A 627 2.16 11.40 -46.71
C ARG A 627 2.06 12.49 -45.63
N GLU A 628 0.91 13.13 -45.44
CA GLU A 628 0.71 14.07 -44.33
C GLU A 628 0.77 13.35 -42.98
N LEU A 629 0.19 12.15 -42.87
CA LEU A 629 0.27 11.35 -41.65
C LEU A 629 1.73 11.02 -41.29
N VAL A 630 2.55 10.57 -42.24
CA VAL A 630 3.98 10.27 -42.00
C VAL A 630 4.80 11.50 -41.56
N VAL A 631 4.38 12.72 -41.92
CA VAL A 631 5.07 13.97 -41.54
C VAL A 631 4.50 14.58 -40.25
N THR A 632 3.21 14.41 -39.97
CA THR A 632 2.51 14.97 -38.79
C THR A 632 2.41 14.03 -37.59
N ASP A 633 2.56 12.73 -37.79
CA ASP A 633 2.68 11.74 -36.72
C ASP A 633 4.06 11.84 -36.07
N LEU A 634 4.18 12.79 -35.13
CA LEU A 634 5.41 13.02 -34.40
C LEU A 634 5.73 11.88 -33.41
N GLU A 635 4.78 11.00 -33.04
CA GLU A 635 4.99 9.96 -32.02
C GLU A 635 6.14 9.02 -32.38
N HIS A 636 6.30 8.71 -33.67
CA HIS A 636 7.33 7.80 -34.19
C HIS A 636 8.60 8.49 -34.71
N THR A 637 8.74 9.81 -34.49
CA THR A 637 9.89 10.59 -34.97
C THR A 637 10.92 10.88 -33.87
N LYS A 638 12.14 11.25 -34.27
CA LYS A 638 13.16 11.80 -33.35
C LYS A 638 12.73 13.11 -32.69
N ASP A 639 11.69 13.75 -33.19
CA ASP A 639 11.12 14.97 -32.63
C ASP A 639 10.19 14.69 -31.42
N SER A 640 9.74 13.43 -31.25
CA SER A 640 8.88 13.01 -30.13
C SER A 640 9.51 13.31 -28.76
N SER A 641 10.81 13.04 -28.61
CA SER A 641 11.54 13.30 -27.37
C SER A 641 11.66 14.79 -27.05
N LEU A 642 11.81 15.66 -28.06
CA LEU A 642 11.81 17.11 -27.87
C LEU A 642 10.43 17.60 -27.38
N VAL A 643 9.35 17.17 -28.01
CA VAL A 643 7.98 17.54 -27.61
C VAL A 643 7.63 16.98 -26.23
N ALA A 644 8.01 15.74 -25.93
CA ALA A 644 7.81 15.13 -24.62
C ALA A 644 8.63 15.83 -23.51
N THR A 645 9.89 16.18 -23.79
CA THR A 645 10.76 16.91 -22.83
C THR A 645 10.22 18.31 -22.54
N LEU A 646 9.82 19.06 -23.58
CA LEU A 646 9.14 20.36 -23.41
C LEU A 646 7.85 20.24 -22.59
N LEU A 647 7.03 19.23 -22.89
CA LEU A 647 5.79 18.96 -22.16
C LEU A 647 6.06 18.59 -20.69
N ALA A 648 7.15 17.87 -20.40
CA ALA A 648 7.60 17.56 -19.06
C ALA A 648 8.10 18.81 -18.31
N SER A 649 8.98 19.63 -18.91
CA SER A 649 9.44 20.90 -18.33
C SER A 649 8.27 21.83 -18.00
N VAL A 650 7.35 22.04 -18.95
CA VAL A 650 6.15 22.88 -18.74
C VAL A 650 5.26 22.32 -17.62
N ARG A 651 5.02 21.00 -17.58
CA ARG A 651 4.20 20.39 -16.51
C ARG A 651 4.91 20.39 -15.15
N GLN A 652 6.23 20.31 -15.12
CA GLN A 652 7.01 20.45 -13.88
C GLN A 652 6.94 21.89 -13.36
N GLU A 653 7.14 22.90 -14.19
CA GLU A 653 7.06 24.30 -13.78
C GLU A 653 5.64 24.73 -13.37
N LEU A 654 4.60 24.29 -14.10
CA LEU A 654 3.20 24.52 -13.70
C LEU A 654 2.85 23.78 -12.40
N LYS A 655 3.42 22.59 -12.14
CA LYS A 655 3.19 21.84 -10.91
C LYS A 655 3.93 22.43 -9.72
N THR A 656 5.14 22.97 -9.89
CA THR A 656 5.82 23.69 -8.80
C THR A 656 5.09 25.00 -8.49
N GLU A 657 4.67 25.76 -9.50
CA GLU A 657 3.84 26.96 -9.32
C GLU A 657 2.50 26.64 -8.64
N PHE A 658 1.81 25.57 -9.04
CA PHE A 658 0.58 25.14 -8.36
C PHE A 658 0.83 24.80 -6.89
N SER A 659 1.93 24.09 -6.58
CA SER A 659 2.28 23.74 -5.20
C SER A 659 2.65 24.97 -4.36
N THR A 660 3.34 25.97 -4.91
CA THR A 660 3.63 27.21 -4.17
C THR A 660 2.37 28.03 -3.95
N LEU A 661 1.50 28.15 -4.96
CA LEU A 661 0.19 28.81 -4.83
C LEU A 661 -0.70 28.14 -3.78
N ASP A 662 -0.75 26.80 -3.73
CA ASP A 662 -1.57 26.08 -2.75
C ASP A 662 -1.02 26.24 -1.32
N ASN A 663 0.31 26.17 -1.16
CA ASN A 663 0.98 26.49 0.10
C ASN A 663 0.66 27.92 0.57
N PHE A 664 0.75 28.93 -0.31
CA PHE A 664 0.39 30.32 0.04
C PHE A 664 -1.11 30.46 0.38
N CYS A 665 -2.01 29.78 -0.33
CA CYS A 665 -3.44 29.76 -0.01
C CYS A 665 -3.74 29.11 1.35
N GLN A 666 -2.96 28.10 1.75
CA GLN A 666 -3.11 27.47 3.06
C GLN A 666 -2.53 28.34 4.17
N LEU A 667 -1.34 28.92 3.97
CA LEU A 667 -0.71 29.86 4.89
C LEU A 667 -1.57 31.11 5.12
N GLN A 668 -2.23 31.65 4.09
CA GLN A 668 -3.16 32.78 4.22
C GLN A 668 -4.33 32.45 5.17
N LYS A 669 -4.91 31.24 5.09
CA LYS A 669 -5.97 30.79 6.01
C LYS A 669 -5.45 30.62 7.43
N GLU A 670 -4.30 29.95 7.60
CA GLU A 670 -3.69 29.72 8.91
C GLU A 670 -3.30 31.03 9.59
N PHE A 671 -2.76 32.00 8.84
CA PHE A 671 -2.45 33.34 9.33
C PHE A 671 -3.71 34.15 9.64
N THR A 672 -4.80 33.99 8.88
CA THR A 672 -6.09 34.62 9.20
C THR A 672 -6.67 34.06 10.51
N GLN A 673 -6.75 32.74 10.65
CA GLN A 673 -7.22 32.06 11.88
C GLN A 673 -6.33 32.40 13.09
N LEU A 674 -5.02 32.51 12.90
CA LEU A 674 -4.08 32.95 13.93
C LEU A 674 -4.26 34.44 14.29
N GLN A 675 -4.58 35.30 13.32
CA GLN A 675 -4.89 36.70 13.59
C GLN A 675 -6.23 36.83 14.34
N GLU A 676 -7.28 36.17 13.89
CA GLU A 676 -8.61 36.11 14.54
C GLU A 676 -8.51 35.61 15.99
N SER A 677 -7.72 34.55 16.24
CA SER A 677 -7.53 34.00 17.59
C SER A 677 -6.58 34.83 18.48
N ILE A 678 -5.76 35.72 17.93
CA ILE A 678 -4.87 36.63 18.70
C ILE A 678 -5.52 37.98 18.98
N VAL A 679 -6.28 38.56 18.04
CA VAL A 679 -6.81 39.93 18.11
C VAL A 679 -7.58 40.26 19.40
N PRO A 680 -8.48 39.40 19.92
CA PRO A 680 -9.17 39.64 21.19
C PRO A 680 -8.20 39.81 22.38
N TRP A 681 -7.12 39.03 22.39
CA TRP A 681 -6.18 38.89 23.50
C TRP A 681 -4.99 39.87 23.44
N LEU A 682 -5.12 40.96 22.68
CA LEU A 682 -4.12 42.03 22.60
C LEU A 682 -4.19 43.04 23.75
N LYS A 683 -5.32 43.07 24.48
CA LYS A 683 -5.61 44.02 25.57
C LYS A 683 -6.27 43.37 26.78
N ASP A 684 -7.26 42.50 26.55
CA ASP A 684 -8.11 41.96 27.60
C ASP A 684 -7.70 40.53 27.99
N MET A 685 -7.88 40.20 29.27
CA MET A 685 -7.64 38.88 29.85
C MET A 685 -8.99 38.12 29.95
N PRO A 686 -9.05 36.80 29.71
CA PRO A 686 -10.28 36.03 29.85
C PRO A 686 -10.91 36.16 31.26
N SER A 687 -12.19 36.54 31.32
CA SER A 687 -12.91 36.80 32.57
C SER A 687 -13.33 35.51 33.28
N LEU A 688 -12.69 35.19 34.40
CA LEU A 688 -12.98 33.99 35.20
C LEU A 688 -14.23 34.12 36.10
N ASP A 689 -14.83 35.31 36.18
CA ASP A 689 -15.91 35.61 37.13
C ASP A 689 -17.11 34.67 36.99
N LYS A 690 -17.54 34.36 35.75
CA LYS A 690 -18.63 33.42 35.46
C LYS A 690 -18.40 32.04 36.08
N LEU A 691 -17.16 31.55 36.02
CA LEU A 691 -16.74 30.24 36.55
C LEU A 691 -16.60 30.28 38.09
N GLN A 692 -16.28 31.44 38.67
CA GLN A 692 -16.33 31.63 40.12
C GLN A 692 -17.78 31.73 40.63
N GLU A 693 -18.69 32.36 39.89
CA GLU A 693 -20.11 32.44 40.22
C GLU A 693 -20.81 31.09 40.12
N SER A 694 -20.59 30.32 39.04
CA SER A 694 -21.14 28.96 38.92
C SER A 694 -20.65 28.05 40.05
N ARG A 695 -19.38 28.15 40.45
CA ARG A 695 -18.83 27.46 41.64
C ARG A 695 -19.50 27.88 42.94
N LYS A 696 -19.78 29.17 43.16
CA LYS A 696 -20.54 29.66 44.34
C LYS A 696 -21.98 29.08 44.35
N VAL A 697 -22.65 29.05 43.21
CA VAL A 697 -24.00 28.45 43.06
C VAL A 697 -23.98 26.94 43.35
N ILE A 698 -23.02 26.20 42.80
CA ILE A 698 -22.84 24.77 43.05
C ILE A 698 -22.62 24.48 44.55
N LEU A 699 -21.79 25.27 45.23
CA LEU A 699 -21.55 25.12 46.68
C LEU A 699 -22.82 25.38 47.50
N ALA A 700 -23.60 26.39 47.15
CA ALA A 700 -24.87 26.69 47.82
C ALA A 700 -25.92 25.58 47.59
N LEU A 701 -26.08 25.09 46.36
CA LEU A 701 -26.99 24.00 46.02
C LEU A 701 -26.60 22.69 46.71
N LYS A 702 -25.31 22.33 46.71
CA LYS A 702 -24.79 21.17 47.45
C LYS A 702 -25.08 21.25 48.96
N SER A 703 -25.00 22.44 49.56
CA SER A 703 -25.32 22.57 50.98
C SER A 703 -26.81 22.40 51.26
N LYS A 704 -27.68 23.00 50.43
CA LYS A 704 -29.14 22.77 50.53
C LYS A 704 -29.50 21.29 50.37
N LEU A 705 -28.90 20.61 49.39
CA LEU A 705 -29.11 19.18 49.14
C LEU A 705 -28.67 18.33 50.34
N ARG A 706 -27.50 18.59 50.96
CA ARG A 706 -27.06 17.88 52.16
C ARG A 706 -28.00 18.05 53.35
N HIS A 707 -28.53 19.25 53.59
CA HIS A 707 -29.53 19.45 54.65
C HIS A 707 -30.79 18.64 54.35
N LYS A 708 -31.33 18.73 53.13
CA LYS A 708 -32.55 17.99 52.75
C LYS A 708 -32.40 16.47 52.72
N LEU A 709 -31.19 15.95 52.52
CA LEU A 709 -30.88 14.54 52.67
C LEU A 709 -30.78 14.09 54.14
N ALA A 710 -30.35 14.98 55.05
CA ALA A 710 -30.42 14.72 56.49
C ALA A 710 -31.88 14.78 56.99
N ASP A 711 -32.66 15.81 56.60
CA ASP A 711 -34.09 15.92 56.89
C ASP A 711 -34.85 14.63 56.49
N LYS A 712 -34.48 14.03 55.35
CA LYS A 712 -35.01 12.76 54.86
C LYS A 712 -34.64 11.58 55.77
N GLN A 713 -33.38 11.44 56.15
CA GLN A 713 -32.92 10.33 57.01
C GLN A 713 -33.59 10.38 58.38
N ASP A 714 -33.65 11.57 59.00
CA ASP A 714 -34.27 11.78 60.31
C ASP A 714 -35.75 11.35 60.32
N LEU A 715 -36.47 11.52 59.21
CA LEU A 715 -37.86 11.07 59.05
C LEU A 715 -37.98 9.56 58.78
N GLU A 716 -37.04 8.95 58.06
CA GLU A 716 -37.01 7.50 57.85
C GLU A 716 -36.77 6.74 59.17
N GLU A 717 -35.95 7.29 60.08
CA GLU A 717 -35.74 6.73 61.43
C GLU A 717 -37.01 6.81 62.31
N VAL A 718 -37.90 7.78 62.05
CA VAL A 718 -39.15 8.01 62.82
C VAL A 718 -40.35 7.19 62.31
N ASN A 719 -40.24 6.48 61.18
CA ASN A 719 -41.30 5.64 60.58
C ASN A 719 -42.62 6.39 60.26
N THR A 720 -42.57 7.71 60.02
CA THR A 720 -43.72 8.51 59.61
C THR A 720 -44.05 8.28 58.14
N SER A 721 -45.30 7.92 57.84
CA SER A 721 -45.76 7.61 56.47
C SER A 721 -46.86 8.57 56.01
N GLY A 722 -46.79 9.01 54.75
CA GLY A 722 -47.97 9.38 53.98
C GLY A 722 -47.96 10.71 53.21
N THR A 723 -47.18 11.73 53.60
CA THR A 723 -47.17 13.04 52.87
C THR A 723 -45.85 13.81 52.97
N GLU A 724 -45.37 14.12 54.18
CA GLU A 724 -44.18 14.97 54.39
C GLU A 724 -42.93 14.40 53.68
N MET A 725 -42.75 13.09 53.75
CA MET A 725 -41.70 12.35 53.04
C MET A 725 -41.78 12.54 51.51
N GLU A 726 -42.98 12.56 50.91
CA GLU A 726 -43.16 12.79 49.47
C GLU A 726 -42.76 14.22 49.09
N THR A 727 -43.09 15.22 49.93
CA THR A 727 -42.69 16.61 49.68
C THR A 727 -41.18 16.80 49.74
N ILE A 728 -40.49 16.15 50.68
CA ILE A 728 -39.03 16.22 50.80
C ILE A 728 -38.33 15.48 49.66
N LEU A 729 -38.87 14.34 49.20
CA LEU A 729 -38.36 13.65 48.01
C LEU A 729 -38.48 14.53 46.75
N ALA A 730 -39.60 15.23 46.56
CA ALA A 730 -39.79 16.18 45.46
C ALA A 730 -38.85 17.40 45.57
N GLU A 731 -38.68 17.98 46.75
CA GLU A 731 -37.70 19.06 46.97
C GLU A 731 -36.26 18.59 46.66
N VAL A 732 -35.88 17.39 47.11
CA VAL A 732 -34.58 16.78 46.81
C VAL A 732 -34.39 16.57 45.30
N GLU A 733 -35.41 16.11 44.57
CA GLU A 733 -35.33 15.95 43.12
C GLU A 733 -35.17 17.30 42.39
N THR A 734 -35.92 18.34 42.77
CA THR A 734 -35.73 19.67 42.17
C THR A 734 -34.35 20.26 42.47
N LEU A 735 -33.82 20.07 43.67
CA LEU A 735 -32.45 20.50 44.04
C LEU A 735 -31.38 19.71 43.28
N LYS A 736 -31.57 18.41 43.03
CA LYS A 736 -30.68 17.62 42.16
C LYS A 736 -30.69 18.15 40.73
N ASN A 737 -31.86 18.35 40.14
CA ASN A 737 -31.96 18.86 38.76
C ASN A 737 -31.31 20.25 38.61
N GLN A 738 -31.53 21.17 39.57
CA GLN A 738 -30.84 22.47 39.60
C GLN A 738 -29.31 22.34 39.75
N LEU A 739 -28.84 21.41 40.58
CA LEU A 739 -27.41 21.14 40.76
C LEU A 739 -26.78 20.52 39.51
N GLN A 740 -27.49 19.67 38.78
CA GLN A 740 -27.02 19.04 37.55
C GLN A 740 -26.81 20.06 36.43
N GLY A 741 -27.81 20.90 36.12
CA GLY A 741 -27.66 21.97 35.13
C GLY A 741 -26.59 23.00 35.49
N ALA A 742 -26.43 23.31 36.78
CA ALA A 742 -25.33 24.15 37.27
C ALA A 742 -23.94 23.50 37.09
N LEU A 743 -23.84 22.17 37.27
CA LEU A 743 -22.61 21.41 37.00
C LEU A 743 -22.28 21.37 35.50
N VAL A 744 -23.27 21.16 34.62
CA VAL A 744 -23.08 21.23 33.15
C VAL A 744 -22.55 22.62 32.75
N THR A 745 -23.24 23.69 33.18
CA THR A 745 -22.82 25.07 32.89
C THR A 745 -21.39 25.37 33.37
N ALA A 746 -20.98 24.83 34.52
CA ALA A 746 -19.62 24.98 35.03
C ALA A 746 -18.59 24.12 34.29
N ASP A 747 -18.98 22.95 33.79
CA ASP A 747 -18.15 22.08 32.96
C ASP A 747 -17.88 22.69 31.57
N ASP A 748 -18.89 23.31 30.94
CA ASP A 748 -18.77 24.00 29.66
C ASP A 748 -17.87 25.25 29.77
N LEU A 749 -18.07 26.06 30.80
CA LEU A 749 -17.22 27.21 31.12
C LEU A 749 -15.77 26.79 31.46
N LEU A 750 -15.57 25.62 32.06
CA LEU A 750 -14.23 25.10 32.34
C LEU A 750 -13.54 24.63 31.04
N ALA A 751 -14.29 24.06 30.09
CA ALA A 751 -13.77 23.69 28.77
C ALA A 751 -13.34 24.91 27.95
N GLU A 752 -14.16 25.96 27.90
CA GLU A 752 -13.84 27.25 27.25
C GLU A 752 -12.54 27.85 27.83
N VAL A 753 -12.43 27.92 29.16
CA VAL A 753 -11.23 28.43 29.84
C VAL A 753 -10.01 27.54 29.61
N ALA A 754 -10.17 26.21 29.52
CA ALA A 754 -9.07 25.29 29.26
C ALA A 754 -8.53 25.39 27.83
N GLU A 755 -9.40 25.52 26.82
CA GLU A 755 -9.00 25.74 25.42
C GLU A 755 -8.25 27.07 25.25
N ILE A 756 -8.70 28.13 25.93
CA ILE A 756 -8.02 29.43 25.98
C ILE A 756 -6.66 29.31 26.71
N ALA A 757 -6.58 28.51 27.77
CA ALA A 757 -5.35 28.28 28.52
C ALA A 757 -4.30 27.50 27.70
N ASP A 758 -4.70 26.45 26.98
CA ASP A 758 -3.78 25.68 26.13
C ASP A 758 -3.36 26.45 24.86
N SER A 759 -4.26 27.24 24.27
CA SER A 759 -3.98 27.95 23.01
C SER A 759 -3.25 29.27 23.18
N ASN A 760 -3.56 30.04 24.23
CA ASN A 760 -3.12 31.43 24.38
C ASN A 760 -2.55 31.77 25.77
N PHE A 761 -3.13 31.27 26.86
CA PHE A 761 -2.82 31.68 28.24
C PHE A 761 -2.39 30.52 29.17
N PRO A 762 -1.22 29.88 28.94
CA PRO A 762 -0.74 28.77 29.76
C PRO A 762 -0.54 29.13 31.24
N GLU A 763 -0.37 30.41 31.58
CA GLU A 763 -0.27 30.90 32.96
C GLU A 763 -1.54 30.66 33.79
N LEU A 764 -2.72 30.51 33.19
CA LEU A 764 -3.98 30.27 33.91
C LEU A 764 -3.91 29.00 34.78
N LYS A 765 -3.16 27.99 34.32
CA LYS A 765 -2.91 26.74 35.05
C LYS A 765 -2.10 26.97 36.33
N LEU A 766 -1.16 27.92 36.30
CA LEU A 766 -0.26 28.26 37.42
C LEU A 766 -0.87 29.30 38.38
N GLN A 767 -1.62 30.28 37.85
CA GLN A 767 -2.26 31.32 38.66
C GLN A 767 -3.50 30.81 39.40
N HIS A 768 -4.18 29.79 38.86
CA HIS A 768 -5.42 29.26 39.42
C HIS A 768 -5.45 27.72 39.48
N PRO A 769 -4.55 27.08 40.27
CA PRO A 769 -4.58 25.63 40.49
C PRO A 769 -5.95 25.17 41.03
N ASP A 770 -6.61 26.00 41.84
CA ASP A 770 -7.96 25.77 42.38
C ASP A 770 -9.03 25.52 41.30
N LEU A 771 -8.82 26.00 40.05
CA LEU A 771 -9.75 25.78 38.95
C LEU A 771 -9.71 24.33 38.44
N GLY A 772 -8.65 23.57 38.72
CA GLY A 772 -8.50 22.19 38.28
C GLY A 772 -8.10 22.06 36.80
N LEU A 773 -7.56 23.11 36.18
CA LEU A 773 -7.21 23.12 34.75
C LEU A 773 -6.17 22.05 34.35
N GLU A 774 -5.34 21.60 35.29
CA GLU A 774 -4.45 20.43 35.10
C GLU A 774 -5.24 19.12 34.87
N GLN A 775 -6.42 18.98 35.45
CA GLN A 775 -7.27 17.78 35.34
C GLN A 775 -7.98 17.71 33.97
N TYR A 776 -8.02 18.83 33.23
CA TYR A 776 -8.50 18.87 31.85
C TYR A 776 -7.57 18.14 30.87
N LEU A 777 -6.34 17.78 31.29
CA LEU A 777 -5.44 16.86 30.57
C LEU A 777 -6.14 15.55 30.14
N TRP A 778 -7.14 15.11 30.92
CA TRP A 778 -8.03 13.99 30.62
C TRP A 778 -9.20 14.37 29.69
N GLN A 779 -9.00 15.30 28.74
CA GLN A 779 -10.00 15.84 27.81
C GLN A 779 -11.31 16.28 28.50
N GLY A 780 -11.20 16.78 29.73
CA GLY A 780 -12.36 17.17 30.55
C GLY A 780 -13.25 16.03 31.04
N LEU A 781 -12.93 14.75 30.83
CA LEU A 781 -13.74 13.61 31.32
C LEU A 781 -13.76 13.52 32.85
N LEU A 782 -12.66 13.89 33.52
CA LEU A 782 -12.54 13.82 34.97
C LEU A 782 -13.31 14.96 35.64
N LYS A 783 -14.44 14.64 36.27
CA LYS A 783 -15.36 15.61 36.89
C LYS A 783 -15.22 15.66 38.40
N VAL A 784 -14.20 16.36 38.88
CA VAL A 784 -13.91 16.49 40.32
C VAL A 784 -15.07 17.17 41.06
N GLY A 785 -15.47 16.58 42.19
CA GLY A 785 -16.57 17.08 43.01
C GLY A 785 -17.97 16.74 42.51
N ARG A 786 -18.14 15.82 41.54
CA ARG A 786 -19.41 15.07 41.42
C ARG A 786 -19.45 13.96 42.48
N GLU A 787 -20.61 13.74 43.07
CA GLU A 787 -20.85 12.74 44.12
C GLU A 787 -22.11 11.93 43.77
N ILE A 788 -22.20 10.68 44.24
CA ILE A 788 -23.33 9.79 43.92
C ILE A 788 -24.68 10.36 44.39
N ASP A 789 -24.67 11.10 45.50
CA ASP A 789 -25.83 11.77 46.11
C ASP A 789 -26.51 12.79 45.17
N HIS A 790 -25.82 13.28 44.13
CA HIS A 790 -26.37 14.21 43.13
C HIS A 790 -27.32 13.54 42.11
N TYR A 791 -27.40 12.20 42.10
CA TYR A 791 -28.15 11.42 41.12
C TYR A 791 -29.34 10.70 41.78
N THR A 792 -30.34 10.31 41.00
CA THR A 792 -31.51 9.55 41.47
C THR A 792 -31.42 8.15 40.91
N LEU A 793 -30.84 7.24 41.71
CA LEU A 793 -30.48 5.89 41.29
C LEU A 793 -31.72 4.99 41.18
N GLN A 794 -31.81 4.29 40.06
CA GLN A 794 -32.65 3.10 39.86
C GLN A 794 -31.73 1.94 39.47
N GLU A 795 -31.96 0.73 40.00
CA GLU A 795 -31.11 -0.42 39.66
C GLU A 795 -31.24 -0.78 38.16
N GLY A 796 -30.10 -0.96 37.50
CA GLY A 796 -30.01 -1.31 36.09
C GLY A 796 -29.91 -2.82 35.84
N TYR A 797 -29.55 -3.20 34.61
CA TYR A 797 -29.46 -4.60 34.17
C TYR A 797 -28.40 -5.45 34.90
N ARG A 798 -27.55 -4.86 35.77
CA ARG A 798 -26.49 -5.51 36.53
C ARG A 798 -26.26 -4.82 37.87
N SER A 799 -25.77 -5.59 38.84
CA SER A 799 -25.15 -5.06 40.06
C SER A 799 -24.05 -4.03 39.69
N GLY A 800 -24.04 -2.89 40.38
CA GLY A 800 -23.13 -1.77 40.10
C GLY A 800 -23.47 -0.96 38.85
N THR A 801 -24.62 -1.18 38.19
CA THR A 801 -25.12 -0.31 37.12
C THR A 801 -26.43 0.35 37.57
N TYR A 802 -26.52 1.67 37.49
CA TYR A 802 -27.69 2.45 37.89
C TYR A 802 -28.20 3.28 36.71
N LYS A 803 -29.51 3.24 36.44
CA LYS A 803 -30.19 4.21 35.58
C LYS A 803 -30.49 5.46 36.41
N THR A 804 -30.27 6.64 35.84
CA THR A 804 -30.62 7.94 36.44
C THR A 804 -30.99 8.94 35.36
N MET A 805 -31.70 10.00 35.74
CA MET A 805 -31.79 11.22 34.94
C MET A 805 -30.59 12.13 35.28
N PHE A 806 -30.05 12.82 34.28
CA PHE A 806 -29.05 13.88 34.43
C PHE A 806 -29.37 15.00 33.44
N ASP A 807 -29.71 16.19 33.96
CA ASP A 807 -30.10 17.38 33.18
C ASP A 807 -31.18 17.09 32.11
N GLY A 808 -32.24 16.36 32.53
CA GLY A 808 -33.34 15.94 31.66
C GLY A 808 -33.05 14.76 30.73
N MET A 809 -31.79 14.36 30.54
CA MET A 809 -31.41 13.18 29.75
C MET A 809 -31.36 11.92 30.63
N SER A 810 -31.81 10.78 30.10
CA SER A 810 -31.53 9.48 30.74
C SER A 810 -30.07 9.09 30.52
N VAL A 811 -29.38 8.68 31.58
CA VAL A 811 -27.99 8.23 31.56
C VAL A 811 -27.81 6.97 32.42
N ASN A 812 -26.77 6.19 32.12
CA ASN A 812 -26.28 5.15 33.00
C ASN A 812 -25.11 5.68 33.83
N LEU A 813 -25.03 5.23 35.09
CA LEU A 813 -23.84 5.24 35.91
C LEU A 813 -23.38 3.80 36.12
N GLN A 814 -22.10 3.52 35.87
CA GLN A 814 -21.49 2.24 36.23
C GLN A 814 -20.40 2.46 37.30
N GLU A 815 -20.51 1.69 38.38
CA GLU A 815 -19.64 1.70 39.55
C GLU A 815 -18.51 0.67 39.39
N PHE A 816 -17.29 1.09 39.73
CA PHE A 816 -16.08 0.27 39.71
C PHE A 816 -15.35 0.40 41.05
N THR A 817 -15.08 -0.72 41.72
CA THR A 817 -14.36 -0.74 43.00
C THR A 817 -12.85 -0.90 42.77
N ILE A 818 -12.10 0.16 43.01
CA ILE A 818 -10.64 0.17 42.86
C ILE A 818 -10.00 -0.46 44.09
N LYS A 819 -9.45 -1.67 43.90
CA LYS A 819 -8.68 -2.40 44.92
C LYS A 819 -7.22 -1.95 44.83
N GLY A 820 -6.83 -1.06 45.74
CA GLY A 820 -5.48 -0.52 45.83
C GLY A 820 -4.39 -1.57 46.06
N GLU A 821 -3.15 -1.14 45.87
CA GLU A 821 -1.88 -1.84 46.12
C GLU A 821 -1.54 -3.05 45.23
N GLU A 822 -2.50 -3.85 44.74
CA GLU A 822 -2.16 -5.06 43.93
C GLU A 822 -2.54 -5.02 42.43
N ASN A 823 -3.62 -4.35 42.01
CA ASN A 823 -4.20 -4.60 40.66
C ASN A 823 -4.25 -3.41 39.68
N CYS A 824 -4.48 -2.18 40.14
CA CYS A 824 -4.63 -1.01 39.26
C CYS A 824 -4.50 0.29 40.07
N SER A 825 -3.74 1.29 39.58
CA SER A 825 -3.72 2.63 40.17
C SER A 825 -4.82 3.53 39.60
N LYS A 826 -5.06 4.68 40.24
CA LYS A 826 -5.98 5.72 39.76
C LYS A 826 -5.62 6.22 38.37
N ASP A 827 -4.32 6.40 38.11
CA ASP A 827 -3.83 6.89 36.82
C ASP A 827 -3.86 5.78 35.75
N ASP A 828 -3.62 4.52 36.10
CA ASP A 828 -3.82 3.39 35.18
C ASP A 828 -5.30 3.23 34.78
N PHE A 829 -6.21 3.42 35.73
CA PHE A 829 -7.66 3.41 35.49
C PHE A 829 -8.04 4.53 34.51
N MET A 830 -7.62 5.77 34.78
CA MET A 830 -7.88 6.92 33.89
C MET A 830 -7.27 6.70 32.50
N ASN A 831 -6.02 6.23 32.40
CA ASN A 831 -5.37 5.92 31.12
C ASN A 831 -6.15 4.87 30.30
N GLN A 832 -6.67 3.82 30.93
CA GLN A 832 -7.48 2.81 30.24
C GLN A 832 -8.84 3.39 29.76
N VAL A 833 -9.51 4.18 30.59
CA VAL A 833 -10.79 4.83 30.24
C VAL A 833 -10.59 5.82 29.09
N MET A 834 -9.49 6.57 29.07
CA MET A 834 -9.14 7.51 28.00
C MET A 834 -8.88 6.81 26.66
N ARG A 835 -8.08 5.72 26.65
CA ARG A 835 -7.86 4.93 25.41
C ARG A 835 -9.18 4.36 24.86
N TYR A 836 -10.11 3.94 25.72
CA TYR A 836 -11.45 3.50 25.30
C TYR A 836 -12.31 4.66 24.75
N ASN A 837 -12.27 5.85 25.37
CA ASN A 837 -13.04 6.99 24.89
C ASN A 837 -12.50 7.61 23.59
N GLN A 838 -11.20 7.50 23.31
CA GLN A 838 -10.62 7.92 22.03
C GLN A 838 -11.24 7.16 20.84
N ALA A 839 -11.47 5.85 21.00
CA ALA A 839 -12.17 5.00 20.03
C ALA A 839 -13.67 5.32 19.95
N THR A 840 -14.35 5.37 21.11
CA THR A 840 -15.82 5.28 21.17
C THR A 840 -16.54 6.61 21.29
N LYS A 841 -15.88 7.63 21.86
CA LYS A 841 -16.42 8.97 22.16
C LYS A 841 -17.79 8.95 22.85
N SER A 842 -18.05 7.92 23.65
CA SER A 842 -19.37 7.62 24.25
C SER A 842 -19.46 8.00 25.74
N LEU A 843 -18.35 8.33 26.39
CA LEU A 843 -18.32 8.66 27.82
C LEU A 843 -18.57 10.15 28.04
N GLN A 844 -19.38 10.46 29.06
CA GLN A 844 -19.76 11.84 29.39
C GLN A 844 -19.00 12.40 30.61
N ALA A 845 -18.76 11.56 31.63
CA ALA A 845 -18.05 11.95 32.85
C ALA A 845 -17.46 10.74 33.59
N VAL A 846 -16.38 10.98 34.33
CA VAL A 846 -15.77 10.04 35.29
C VAL A 846 -15.57 10.79 36.61
N PHE A 847 -16.00 10.21 37.72
CA PHE A 847 -15.80 10.80 39.05
C PHE A 847 -15.56 9.73 40.13
N PHE A 848 -14.89 10.12 41.22
CA PHE A 848 -14.48 9.21 42.30
C PHE A 848 -15.23 9.51 43.59
N SER A 849 -15.42 8.50 44.45
CA SER A 849 -15.95 8.72 45.81
C SER A 849 -14.91 9.43 46.71
N LYS A 850 -15.36 10.01 47.84
CA LYS A 850 -14.51 10.76 48.79
C LYS A 850 -13.31 9.97 49.34
N ASN A 851 -13.37 8.65 49.28
CA ASN A 851 -12.31 7.73 49.73
C ASN A 851 -11.45 7.18 48.55
N GLU A 852 -11.71 7.64 47.32
CA GLU A 852 -11.13 7.24 46.02
C GLU A 852 -11.19 5.73 45.66
N ARG A 853 -11.79 4.91 46.52
CA ARG A 853 -11.96 3.45 46.34
C ARG A 853 -13.08 3.05 45.37
N GLN A 854 -13.95 3.98 44.98
CA GLN A 854 -14.99 3.77 43.97
C GLN A 854 -14.86 4.84 42.89
N ALA A 855 -14.98 4.41 41.63
CA ALA A 855 -15.09 5.27 40.47
C ALA A 855 -16.45 5.03 39.79
N TYR A 856 -17.05 6.10 39.29
CA TYR A 856 -18.33 6.10 38.60
C TYR A 856 -18.14 6.68 37.20
N ILE A 857 -18.58 5.94 36.18
CA ILE A 857 -18.55 6.39 34.77
C ILE A 857 -19.97 6.65 34.29
N GLN A 858 -20.19 7.85 33.76
CA GLN A 858 -21.45 8.31 33.15
C GLN A 858 -21.40 8.13 31.63
N TYR A 859 -22.43 7.49 31.06
CA TYR A 859 -22.60 7.29 29.63
C TYR A 859 -24.10 7.34 29.26
N PRO A 860 -24.48 7.67 28.01
CA PRO A 860 -25.88 7.88 27.66
C PRO A 860 -26.71 6.60 27.79
N TRP A 861 -27.97 6.74 28.21
CA TRP A 861 -28.94 5.66 28.13
C TRP A 861 -29.39 5.45 26.69
N GLN A 862 -29.63 4.20 26.29
CA GLN A 862 -30.06 3.83 24.95
C GLN A 862 -31.27 2.90 25.07
N GLU A 863 -32.44 3.39 24.65
CA GLU A 863 -33.70 2.65 24.77
C GLU A 863 -33.79 1.48 23.78
N GLY A 864 -34.55 0.45 24.17
CA GLY A 864 -34.90 -0.68 23.30
C GLY A 864 -33.77 -1.69 23.01
N ARG A 865 -32.56 -1.51 23.56
CA ARG A 865 -31.44 -2.43 23.31
C ARG A 865 -31.50 -3.70 24.15
N GLU A 866 -31.21 -4.84 23.52
CA GLU A 866 -31.17 -6.15 24.15
C GLU A 866 -29.73 -6.66 24.25
N ILE A 867 -29.39 -7.39 25.32
CA ILE A 867 -28.11 -8.11 25.42
C ILE A 867 -28.11 -9.24 24.38
N LEU A 868 -27.01 -9.40 23.63
CA LEU A 868 -26.89 -10.41 22.56
C LEU A 868 -27.28 -11.83 23.04
N GLU A 869 -26.88 -12.24 24.25
CA GLU A 869 -27.29 -13.52 24.83
C GLU A 869 -28.82 -13.68 24.91
N SER A 870 -29.53 -12.67 25.43
CA SER A 870 -31.00 -12.67 25.56
C SER A 870 -31.68 -12.60 24.18
N ALA A 871 -31.14 -11.78 23.29
CA ALA A 871 -31.61 -11.62 21.92
C ALA A 871 -31.53 -12.93 21.12
N VAL A 872 -30.39 -13.63 21.16
CA VAL A 872 -30.17 -14.92 20.49
C VAL A 872 -31.04 -16.02 21.11
N LYS A 873 -31.12 -16.11 22.45
CA LYS A 873 -31.98 -17.08 23.15
C LYS A 873 -33.48 -16.87 22.89
N SER A 874 -33.89 -15.69 22.44
CA SER A 874 -35.26 -15.40 21.99
C SER A 874 -35.54 -15.73 20.51
N CYS A 875 -34.54 -16.21 19.77
CA CYS A 875 -34.62 -16.66 18.36
C CYS A 875 -35.22 -15.65 17.36
N LYS A 876 -35.10 -14.33 17.62
CA LYS A 876 -35.71 -13.26 16.80
C LYS A 876 -35.01 -12.96 15.46
N TYR A 877 -33.80 -13.48 15.21
CA TYR A 877 -32.91 -12.97 14.17
C TYR A 877 -32.51 -14.02 13.12
N ASP A 878 -32.64 -13.64 11.84
CA ASP A 878 -32.21 -14.44 10.68
C ASP A 878 -30.70 -14.65 10.63
N ALA A 879 -30.26 -15.75 10.00
CA ALA A 879 -28.84 -16.04 9.75
C ALA A 879 -28.09 -14.91 9.01
N LYS A 880 -28.78 -14.11 8.18
CA LYS A 880 -28.20 -12.91 7.55
C LYS A 880 -27.98 -11.77 8.55
N ALA A 881 -28.89 -11.58 9.50
CA ALA A 881 -28.76 -10.58 10.56
C ALA A 881 -27.63 -10.96 11.52
N LEU A 882 -27.52 -12.24 11.89
CA LEU A 882 -26.41 -12.76 12.72
C LEU A 882 -25.05 -12.56 12.03
N GLN A 883 -24.94 -12.79 10.71
CA GLN A 883 -23.72 -12.47 9.96
C GLN A 883 -23.40 -10.96 9.94
N GLN A 884 -24.42 -10.08 9.91
CA GLN A 884 -24.19 -8.64 9.97
C GLN A 884 -23.78 -8.18 11.38
N ILE A 885 -24.38 -8.75 12.43
CA ILE A 885 -23.97 -8.55 13.83
C ILE A 885 -22.50 -8.94 14.01
N GLY A 886 -22.07 -10.11 13.51
CA GLY A 886 -20.67 -10.53 13.56
C GLY A 886 -19.70 -9.60 12.83
N LYS A 887 -20.11 -9.01 11.69
CA LYS A 887 -19.33 -7.97 10.99
C LYS A 887 -19.26 -6.66 11.77
N ASN A 888 -20.39 -6.21 12.31
CA ASN A 888 -20.46 -4.97 13.09
C ASN A 888 -19.60 -5.08 14.36
N ALA A 889 -19.59 -6.24 15.02
CA ALA A 889 -18.69 -6.55 16.14
C ALA A 889 -17.20 -6.54 15.73
N LEU A 890 -16.86 -7.05 14.54
CA LEU A 890 -15.50 -6.98 13.98
C LEU A 890 -15.05 -5.54 13.72
N THR A 891 -15.91 -4.69 13.15
CA THR A 891 -15.60 -3.26 12.93
C THR A 891 -15.35 -2.56 14.25
N CYS A 892 -16.27 -2.67 15.22
CA CYS A 892 -16.10 -2.04 16.53
C CYS A 892 -14.84 -2.51 17.30
N LEU A 893 -14.37 -3.75 17.07
CA LEU A 893 -13.08 -4.22 17.61
C LEU A 893 -11.87 -3.63 16.85
N ALA A 894 -11.98 -3.43 15.53
CA ALA A 894 -10.95 -2.75 14.75
C ALA A 894 -10.79 -1.29 15.21
N ASP A 895 -11.89 -0.56 15.41
CA ASP A 895 -11.91 0.84 15.88
C ASP A 895 -11.21 0.98 17.27
N LEU A 896 -11.44 0.01 18.17
CA LEU A 896 -10.76 -0.10 19.46
C LEU A 896 -9.26 -0.43 19.31
N HIS A 897 -8.90 -1.33 18.38
CA HIS A 897 -7.51 -1.74 18.14
C HIS A 897 -6.68 -0.64 17.45
N GLU A 898 -7.26 0.16 16.55
CA GLU A 898 -6.64 1.36 15.98
C GLU A 898 -6.32 2.41 17.07
N SER A 899 -7.17 2.49 18.10
CA SER A 899 -6.97 3.34 19.29
C SER A 899 -6.05 2.70 20.36
N ASN A 900 -5.35 1.61 20.04
CA ASN A 900 -4.49 0.84 20.96
C ASN A 900 -5.20 0.38 22.27
N PHE A 901 -6.50 0.10 22.22
CA PHE A 901 -7.26 -0.47 23.33
C PHE A 901 -7.62 -1.95 23.07
N ILE A 902 -7.30 -2.83 24.03
CA ILE A 902 -7.64 -4.26 23.98
C ILE A 902 -8.76 -4.53 24.99
N TYR A 903 -9.83 -5.20 24.55
CA TYR A 903 -11.02 -5.41 25.36
C TYR A 903 -10.82 -6.54 26.40
N GLY A 904 -10.14 -7.61 26.01
CA GLY A 904 -9.64 -8.70 26.85
C GLY A 904 -10.65 -9.82 27.14
N ASN A 905 -11.94 -9.51 27.26
CA ASN A 905 -12.99 -10.49 27.64
C ASN A 905 -14.27 -10.30 26.81
N VAL A 906 -14.22 -10.64 25.51
CA VAL A 906 -15.37 -10.54 24.60
C VAL A 906 -16.29 -11.76 24.79
N ASN A 907 -17.57 -11.56 25.08
CA ASN A 907 -18.54 -12.64 25.33
C ASN A 907 -20.00 -12.21 24.96
N PRO A 908 -20.98 -13.13 24.86
CA PRO A 908 -22.37 -12.80 24.52
C PRO A 908 -23.07 -11.80 25.44
N GLN A 909 -22.56 -11.61 26.66
CA GLN A 909 -23.12 -10.67 27.65
C GLN A 909 -22.56 -9.25 27.47
N VAL A 910 -21.42 -9.08 26.80
CA VAL A 910 -20.76 -7.79 26.59
C VAL A 910 -21.40 -6.96 25.48
N PHE A 911 -22.10 -7.60 24.54
CA PHE A 911 -22.71 -6.93 23.39
C PHE A 911 -24.13 -6.45 23.68
N LEU A 912 -24.36 -5.16 23.44
CA LEU A 912 -25.70 -4.59 23.27
C LEU A 912 -26.04 -4.59 21.78
N LEU A 913 -27.22 -5.13 21.45
CA LEU A 913 -27.83 -5.00 20.13
C LEU A 913 -28.89 -3.90 20.14
N ASP A 914 -28.88 -3.07 19.09
CA ASP A 914 -30.07 -2.34 18.65
C ASP A 914 -30.90 -3.24 17.71
N PRO A 915 -32.14 -3.63 18.09
CA PRO A 915 -32.99 -4.48 17.26
C PRO A 915 -33.41 -3.88 15.92
N GLN A 916 -33.38 -2.55 15.77
CA GLN A 916 -33.84 -1.84 14.58
C GLN A 916 -32.70 -1.59 13.58
N SER A 917 -31.53 -1.14 14.06
CA SER A 917 -30.37 -0.85 13.20
C SER A 917 -29.41 -2.02 13.01
N LEU A 918 -29.55 -3.10 13.80
CA LEU A 918 -28.56 -4.18 13.95
C LEU A 918 -27.16 -3.69 14.35
N LYS A 919 -27.04 -2.45 14.85
CA LYS A 919 -25.78 -1.92 15.38
C LYS A 919 -25.42 -2.66 16.65
N VAL A 920 -24.12 -2.96 16.76
CA VAL A 920 -23.51 -3.64 17.90
C VAL A 920 -22.64 -2.64 18.63
N GLU A 921 -22.83 -2.50 19.94
CA GLU A 921 -21.96 -1.71 20.81
C GLU A 921 -21.50 -2.53 22.01
N PHE A 922 -20.28 -2.25 22.48
CA PHE A 922 -19.67 -2.90 23.63
C PHE A 922 -20.11 -2.20 24.91
N LEU A 923 -20.54 -2.96 25.91
CA LEU A 923 -20.60 -2.49 27.30
C LEU A 923 -19.21 -2.06 27.79
N LEU A 924 -19.18 -1.27 28.86
CA LEU A 924 -17.92 -0.83 29.44
C LEU A 924 -17.14 -2.03 30.00
N PRO A 925 -15.86 -2.21 29.64
CA PRO A 925 -15.00 -3.22 30.23
C PRO A 925 -14.70 -2.88 31.70
N ASP A 926 -14.27 -3.89 32.46
CA ASP A 926 -13.90 -3.72 33.86
C ASP A 926 -12.54 -3.02 34.00
N PHE A 927 -12.55 -1.69 33.97
CA PHE A 927 -11.36 -0.84 34.04
C PHE A 927 -10.58 -0.96 35.37
N SER A 928 -11.18 -1.52 36.42
CA SER A 928 -10.51 -1.74 37.72
C SER A 928 -9.58 -2.97 37.72
N ILE A 929 -9.61 -3.75 36.65
CA ILE A 929 -8.86 -5.01 36.49
C ILE A 929 -7.83 -4.88 35.37
N SER A 930 -6.60 -5.35 35.62
CA SER A 930 -5.50 -5.32 34.66
C SER A 930 -5.87 -6.00 33.34
N LEU A 931 -5.24 -5.61 32.23
CA LEU A 931 -5.48 -6.25 30.93
C LEU A 931 -5.18 -7.77 30.96
N ARG A 932 -4.18 -8.20 31.73
CA ARG A 932 -3.85 -9.63 31.95
C ARG A 932 -4.99 -10.36 32.67
N ASP A 933 -5.60 -9.73 33.66
CA ASP A 933 -6.66 -10.33 34.48
C ASP A 933 -8.07 -10.18 33.86
N ARG A 934 -8.23 -9.27 32.91
CA ARG A 934 -9.34 -9.31 31.95
C ARG A 934 -9.17 -10.48 30.97
N ALA A 935 -7.97 -10.66 30.42
CA ALA A 935 -7.65 -11.71 29.44
C ALA A 935 -7.58 -13.14 30.01
N SER A 936 -7.36 -13.30 31.32
CA SER A 936 -7.30 -14.62 31.99
C SER A 936 -8.68 -15.17 32.41
N LYS A 937 -9.76 -14.37 32.28
CA LYS A 937 -11.14 -14.80 32.54
C LYS A 937 -11.52 -15.95 31.59
N LYS A 938 -12.13 -17.00 32.14
CA LYS A 938 -12.51 -18.20 31.38
C LYS A 938 -13.81 -17.96 30.61
N TYR A 939 -13.88 -18.41 29.35
CA TYR A 939 -15.14 -18.53 28.64
C TYR A 939 -15.75 -19.92 28.93
N GLN A 940 -16.93 -19.98 29.54
CA GLN A 940 -17.62 -21.25 29.80
C GLN A 940 -18.86 -21.36 28.91
N THR A 941 -18.91 -22.42 28.12
CA THR A 941 -20.07 -22.76 27.29
C THR A 941 -21.17 -23.44 28.11
N GLU A 942 -22.41 -23.43 27.60
CA GLU A 942 -23.56 -24.09 28.25
C GLU A 942 -23.35 -25.61 28.41
N ASN A 943 -22.57 -26.22 27.52
CA ASN A 943 -22.13 -27.62 27.58
C ASN A 943 -20.99 -27.86 28.60
N GLY A 944 -20.63 -26.87 29.42
CA GLY A 944 -19.64 -27.00 30.51
C GLY A 944 -18.17 -26.90 30.10
N PHE A 945 -17.84 -26.83 28.80
CA PHE A 945 -16.45 -26.64 28.37
C PHE A 945 -15.94 -25.24 28.75
N GLN A 946 -14.81 -25.20 29.44
CA GLN A 946 -14.07 -23.97 29.78
C GLN A 946 -12.92 -23.75 28.80
N PHE A 947 -12.95 -22.61 28.12
CA PHE A 947 -11.90 -22.13 27.23
C PHE A 947 -11.10 -21.01 27.89
N PHE A 948 -9.81 -20.95 27.56
CA PHE A 948 -8.83 -20.04 28.11
C PHE A 948 -8.02 -19.45 26.96
N CYS A 949 -7.79 -18.13 26.96
CA CYS A 949 -6.82 -17.56 26.03
C CYS A 949 -5.40 -18.03 26.43
N PRO A 950 -4.53 -18.46 25.49
CA PRO A 950 -3.19 -18.94 25.85
C PRO A 950 -2.17 -17.82 26.14
N GLU A 951 -2.36 -16.59 25.62
CA GLU A 951 -1.35 -15.52 25.76
C GLU A 951 -1.04 -15.14 27.23
N PRO A 952 -2.03 -14.97 28.13
CA PRO A 952 -1.77 -14.64 29.55
C PRO A 952 -0.89 -15.65 30.31
N PHE A 953 -0.75 -16.88 29.81
CA PHE A 953 -0.03 -17.98 30.48
C PHE A 953 1.35 -18.28 29.86
N LEU A 954 1.80 -17.49 28.87
CA LEU A 954 3.03 -17.75 28.11
C LEU A 954 4.27 -16.97 28.57
N VAL A 955 4.18 -16.11 29.59
CA VAL A 955 5.28 -15.21 30.00
C VAL A 955 5.77 -15.51 31.42
N SER A 956 6.89 -16.23 31.51
CA SER A 956 7.67 -16.45 32.74
C SER A 956 9.07 -15.84 32.62
N THR A 957 9.19 -14.61 32.10
CA THR A 957 10.44 -13.84 32.02
C THR A 957 10.22 -12.36 32.38
N PRO A 958 11.15 -11.69 33.09
CA PRO A 958 10.84 -10.41 33.77
C PRO A 958 10.98 -9.14 32.91
N ALA A 959 11.07 -9.26 31.58
CA ALA A 959 11.68 -8.23 30.72
C ALA A 959 10.78 -7.65 29.61
N MET A 960 9.45 -7.83 29.69
CA MET A 960 8.48 -7.26 28.73
C MET A 960 7.23 -6.75 29.48
N PRO A 961 6.92 -5.43 29.48
CA PRO A 961 5.81 -4.88 30.27
C PRO A 961 4.40 -5.30 29.80
N GLU A 962 4.13 -5.35 28.49
CA GLU A 962 2.79 -5.59 27.94
C GLU A 962 2.69 -6.99 27.29
N GLY A 963 2.42 -8.00 28.10
CA GLY A 963 2.35 -9.41 27.68
C GLY A 963 0.98 -9.90 27.16
N VAL A 964 0.16 -9.03 26.59
CA VAL A 964 -1.19 -9.35 26.08
C VAL A 964 -1.43 -8.58 24.78
N SER A 965 -1.88 -9.25 23.72
CA SER A 965 -2.10 -8.62 22.41
C SER A 965 -3.56 -8.60 21.96
N ALA A 966 -3.84 -7.83 20.90
CA ALA A 966 -5.11 -7.83 20.16
C ALA A 966 -5.57 -9.24 19.68
N ALA A 967 -4.71 -10.26 19.74
CA ALA A 967 -5.08 -11.65 19.50
C ALA A 967 -6.10 -12.19 20.51
N VAL A 968 -6.12 -11.69 21.75
CA VAL A 968 -7.06 -12.14 22.79
C VAL A 968 -8.50 -11.84 22.38
N ASP A 969 -8.77 -10.65 21.84
CA ASP A 969 -10.10 -10.29 21.35
C ASP A 969 -10.50 -11.12 20.14
N LEU A 970 -9.57 -11.42 19.22
CA LEU A 970 -9.81 -12.31 18.08
C LEU A 970 -10.09 -13.76 18.51
N PHE A 971 -9.41 -14.26 19.54
CA PHE A 971 -9.66 -15.58 20.11
C PHE A 971 -11.03 -15.65 20.78
N ASN A 972 -11.37 -14.66 21.61
CA ASN A 972 -12.67 -14.57 22.26
C ASN A 972 -13.82 -14.38 21.25
N LEU A 973 -13.60 -13.62 20.18
CA LEU A 973 -14.54 -13.49 19.07
C LEU A 973 -14.69 -14.80 18.29
N ALA A 974 -13.62 -15.58 18.11
CA ALA A 974 -13.72 -16.91 17.49
C ALA A 974 -14.53 -17.89 18.37
N LEU A 975 -14.48 -17.76 19.70
CA LEU A 975 -15.37 -18.48 20.62
C LEU A 975 -16.82 -17.97 20.54
N LEU A 976 -17.04 -16.67 20.36
CA LEU A 976 -18.37 -16.08 20.11
C LEU A 976 -19.01 -16.58 18.81
N LEU A 977 -18.22 -16.77 17.76
CA LEU A 977 -18.67 -17.31 16.47
C LEU A 977 -18.82 -18.85 16.45
N PHE A 978 -18.44 -19.52 17.55
CA PHE A 978 -18.60 -20.96 17.76
C PHE A 978 -19.76 -21.29 18.73
N TRP A 979 -20.21 -20.29 19.49
CA TRP A 979 -21.39 -20.33 20.36
C TRP A 979 -22.67 -20.03 19.57
#